data_AF-A0A1S7LER0-F1
#
_entry.id   AF-A0A1S7LER0-F1
#
_cell.length_a   1.000
_cell.length_b   1.000
_cell.length_c   1.000
_cell.angle_alpha   90.00
_cell.angle_beta   90.00
_cell.angle_gamma   90.00
#
_symmetry.space_group_name_H-M   'P 1'
#
loop_
_entity.id
_entity.type
_entity.pdbx_description
1 polymer ?
#
loop_
_entity_poly.entity_id
_entity_poly.type
_entity_poly.pdbx_seq_one_letter_code
_entity_poly.pdbx_strand_id
1 'polypeptide(L)'
;MLSMATAPSTAFMAIQVVNYTLFVVLLIYTLRTNRPLFWTMLAGVLMGFITEYQQTTAKVPLYYYTEALVWLPGKVPLGIVLSWGSIFFTLITVLKQLRITPWVAPLLAGLIATPLDLVIDPAFVSLGFWVWNNPSGWFGIPWFNYMGWFVLSSGFIGFTLWAQKHIKPQESGLLWQLIRAFVPIPLSSILSLAIMLPYIWLFQQHHLLPEGLVVAMVLGGAAIAVAWHLPKAQRGNPMNIWSLILPLFLIITALTILVFGNLQTEHPPLVIVMPAFSALLLILLLLPQLDTLLGRASPSVPGGKCNKVTAWALVATLLLSFTVYEAWFAPKKGLIGPVEIPADDAFLPEEDVQWWYWTGHLKTESGREFGFEVVFFAFDSFLIMKDQLVQAAVTDVEGNKFHFREVIELKLPSQLEGRFDLTSGNDNAISAVGGGGQDRLHAEVDNFVLDLDLKQTKPVAMHYGGDAHPYRFGGYTYYYSRTHMETTGTITIDGVSHKVTGTSWFDRQYGALYQAIVKGWQWFAIELDDNRQVMLYDIQGKENVTEQSGSITDAEGNTRTLSRHEFSVKVLDKWKSPHTGCVYPSGWDVTFDGETYRVEPQVKDQELRATHGFWAGPEYWEGTNTVTGPVNGRAYVELNGFCRGVEGTFGFQNK
;
A
#
# COMPACT_ATOMS: atom_id res chain seq x y z
N MET A 1 15.57 22.66 -5.29
CA MET A 1 14.83 21.49 -5.78
C MET A 1 14.29 20.74 -4.57
N LEU A 2 13.09 21.10 -4.10
CA LEU A 2 12.41 20.47 -2.98
C LEU A 2 11.53 19.34 -3.54
N SER A 3 11.96 18.10 -3.36
CA SER A 3 11.18 16.89 -3.59
C SER A 3 10.05 16.87 -2.55
N MET A 4 8.85 17.34 -2.92
CA MET A 4 7.66 17.18 -2.08
C MET A 4 7.38 15.69 -1.90
N ALA A 5 7.29 15.25 -0.65
CA ALA A 5 7.05 13.87 -0.30
C ALA A 5 5.55 13.58 -0.34
N THR A 6 5.18 12.41 -0.88
CA THR A 6 3.80 11.94 -1.01
C THR A 6 3.12 11.79 0.34
N ALA A 7 1.80 12.02 0.39
CA ALA A 7 1.02 11.80 1.61
C ALA A 7 0.90 10.28 1.89
N PRO A 8 1.04 9.83 3.16
CA PRO A 8 0.98 8.41 3.47
C PRO A 8 -0.41 7.80 3.35
N SER A 9 -0.50 6.49 3.09
CA SER A 9 -1.74 5.72 3.09
C SER A 9 -2.46 5.76 4.45
N THR A 10 -3.78 5.59 4.49
CA THR A 10 -4.57 5.62 5.74
C THR A 10 -4.15 4.55 6.74
N ALA A 11 -3.85 3.35 6.25
CA ALA A 11 -3.25 2.25 7.01
C ALA A 11 -1.92 2.66 7.64
N PHE A 12 -1.01 3.23 6.85
CA PHE A 12 0.27 3.71 7.32
C PHE A 12 0.11 4.84 8.34
N MET A 13 -0.77 5.82 8.08
CA MET A 13 -1.05 6.93 9.00
C MET A 13 -1.52 6.40 10.36
N ALA A 14 -2.45 5.44 10.38
CA ALA A 14 -2.92 4.83 11.63
C ALA A 14 -1.78 4.16 12.41
N ILE A 15 -0.95 3.34 11.74
CA ILE A 15 0.22 2.68 12.34
C ILE A 15 1.19 3.72 12.91
N GLN A 16 1.48 4.79 12.16
CA GLN A 16 2.40 5.85 12.62
C GLN A 16 1.84 6.64 13.79
N VAL A 17 0.56 7.01 13.78
CA VAL A 17 -0.09 7.73 14.88
C VAL A 17 -0.04 6.90 16.16
N VAL A 18 -0.30 5.59 16.08
CA VAL A 18 -0.15 4.69 17.23
C VAL A 18 1.31 4.66 17.68
N ASN A 19 2.26 4.46 16.78
CA ASN A 19 3.69 4.44 17.11
C ASN A 19 4.15 5.73 17.82
N TYR A 20 3.74 6.91 17.32
CA TYR A 20 4.10 8.21 17.92
C TYR A 20 3.48 8.35 19.31
N THR A 21 2.22 7.93 19.47
CA THR A 21 1.52 7.94 20.76
C THR A 21 2.22 7.04 21.76
N LEU A 22 2.58 5.82 21.38
CA LEU A 22 3.31 4.88 22.22
C LEU A 22 4.67 5.45 22.65
N PHE A 23 5.42 6.05 21.72
CA PHE A 23 6.68 6.71 22.03
C PHE A 23 6.50 7.84 23.04
N VAL A 24 5.53 8.74 22.85
CA VAL A 24 5.26 9.86 23.78
C VAL A 24 4.89 9.35 25.17
N VAL A 25 4.07 8.29 25.25
CA VAL A 25 3.71 7.66 26.53
C VAL A 25 4.95 7.12 27.24
N LEU A 26 5.83 6.40 26.54
CA LEU A 26 7.09 5.90 27.10
C LEU A 26 8.05 7.02 27.50
N LEU A 27 8.09 8.11 26.73
CA LEU A 27 8.90 9.29 27.02
C LEU A 27 8.42 10.00 28.29
N ILE A 28 7.11 10.19 28.46
CA ILE A 28 6.52 10.77 29.68
C ILE A 28 6.78 9.85 30.87
N TYR A 29 6.58 8.54 30.70
CA TYR A 29 6.85 7.54 31.73
C TYR A 29 8.30 7.62 32.22
N THR A 30 9.27 7.60 31.30
CA THR A 30 10.70 7.66 31.67
C THR A 30 11.07 9.00 32.27
N LEU A 31 10.53 10.12 31.79
CA LEU A 31 10.78 11.44 32.36
C LEU A 31 10.35 11.51 33.84
N ARG A 32 9.22 10.88 34.18
CA ARG A 32 8.66 10.87 35.54
C ARG A 32 9.30 9.84 36.46
N THR A 33 9.75 8.71 35.93
CA THR A 33 10.20 7.56 36.75
C THR A 33 11.72 7.37 36.77
N ASN A 34 12.42 7.67 35.68
CA ASN A 34 13.84 7.37 35.52
C ASN A 34 14.50 8.31 34.49
N ARG A 35 14.97 9.48 34.96
CA ARG A 35 15.61 10.50 34.10
C ARG A 35 16.83 10.00 33.32
N PRO A 36 17.74 9.17 33.88
CA PRO A 36 18.80 8.56 33.08
C PRO A 36 18.27 7.73 31.89
N LEU A 37 17.20 6.96 32.10
CA LEU A 37 16.59 6.16 31.04
C LEU A 37 15.90 7.03 29.97
N PHE A 38 15.30 8.16 30.37
CA PHE A 38 14.77 9.16 29.43
C PHE A 38 15.85 9.66 28.46
N TRP A 39 17.03 10.03 28.98
CA TRP A 39 18.13 10.49 28.12
C TRP A 39 18.67 9.37 27.24
N THR A 40 18.77 8.15 27.76
CA THR A 40 19.20 7.00 26.94
C THR A 40 18.21 6.68 25.83
N MET A 41 16.90 6.82 26.07
CA MET A 41 15.87 6.66 25.05
C MET A 41 16.03 7.70 23.93
N LEU A 42 16.28 8.97 24.27
CA LEU A 42 16.57 10.02 23.28
C LEU A 42 17.90 9.79 22.54
N ALA A 43 18.92 9.26 23.22
CA ALA A 43 20.16 8.85 22.55
C ALA A 43 19.92 7.70 21.58
N GLY A 44 18.99 6.78 21.90
CA GLY A 44 18.54 5.73 21.01
C GLY A 44 17.84 6.24 19.75
N VAL A 45 16.99 7.27 19.89
CA VAL A 45 16.40 7.99 18.74
C VAL A 45 17.51 8.57 17.87
N LEU A 46 18.46 9.30 18.44
CA LEU A 46 19.56 9.86 17.66
C LEU A 46 20.42 8.79 16.97
N MET A 47 20.68 7.67 17.66
CA MET A 47 21.40 6.53 17.09
C MET A 47 20.67 5.96 15.87
N GLY A 48 19.36 5.69 16.02
CA GLY A 48 18.51 5.23 14.92
C GLY A 48 18.57 6.20 13.74
N PHE A 49 18.43 7.50 13.98
CA PHE A 49 18.49 8.49 12.90
C PHE A 49 19.82 8.46 12.15
N ILE A 50 20.95 8.40 12.86
CA ILE A 50 22.28 8.32 12.22
C ILE A 50 22.37 7.06 11.35
N THR A 51 21.92 5.92 11.87
CA THR A 51 21.95 4.64 11.17
C THR A 51 21.07 4.66 9.92
N GLU A 52 19.84 5.15 10.02
CA GLU A 52 18.91 5.23 8.89
C GLU A 52 19.41 6.23 7.85
N TYR A 53 19.83 7.43 8.29
CA TYR A 53 20.34 8.48 7.41
C TYR A 53 21.53 7.99 6.59
N GLN A 54 22.46 7.25 7.20
CA GLN A 54 23.61 6.69 6.49
C GLN A 54 23.21 5.72 5.37
N GLN A 55 22.15 4.93 5.59
CA GLN A 55 21.70 3.92 4.63
C GLN A 55 20.87 4.53 3.49
N THR A 56 20.05 5.53 3.79
CA THR A 56 19.17 6.19 2.80
C THR A 56 19.88 7.28 1.99
N THR A 57 20.99 7.85 2.49
CA THR A 57 21.74 8.94 1.82
C THR A 57 23.07 8.52 1.20
N ALA A 58 23.41 7.23 1.25
CA ALA A 58 24.57 6.71 0.52
C ALA A 58 24.47 7.04 -0.98
N LYS A 59 25.61 7.15 -1.67
CA LYS A 59 25.66 7.43 -3.14
C LYS A 59 24.77 6.47 -3.93
N VAL A 60 24.74 5.21 -3.50
CA VAL A 60 23.76 4.21 -3.89
C VAL A 60 23.05 3.81 -2.60
N PRO A 61 21.83 4.30 -2.33
CA PRO A 61 21.07 3.92 -1.15
C PRO A 61 20.86 2.40 -1.12
N LEU A 62 20.76 1.82 0.07
CA LEU A 62 20.50 0.38 0.19
C LEU A 62 19.00 0.07 0.02
N TYR A 63 18.18 0.96 0.54
CA TYR A 63 16.72 0.99 0.40
C TYR A 63 16.24 2.44 0.56
N TYR A 64 14.96 2.67 0.28
CA TYR A 64 14.30 3.94 0.52
C TYR A 64 12.91 3.72 1.10
N TYR A 65 12.46 4.68 1.90
CA TYR A 65 11.10 4.74 2.42
C TYR A 65 10.18 5.41 1.40
N THR A 66 8.96 4.89 1.26
CA THR A 66 7.94 5.42 0.34
C THR A 66 7.01 6.41 1.04
N GLU A 67 6.78 6.21 2.34
CA GLU A 67 5.78 6.94 3.12
C GLU A 67 6.35 7.42 4.47
N ALA A 68 5.92 8.60 4.93
CA ALA A 68 6.16 9.07 6.30
C ALA A 68 5.14 10.14 6.71
N LEU A 69 4.63 10.05 7.95
CA LEU A 69 3.82 11.13 8.53
C LEU A 69 4.65 12.40 8.77
N VAL A 70 5.90 12.23 9.17
CA VAL A 70 6.89 13.30 9.30
C VAL A 70 8.22 12.81 8.74
N TRP A 71 8.75 13.56 7.77
CA TRP A 71 10.07 13.31 7.17
C TRP A 71 11.17 14.05 7.93
N LEU A 72 12.26 13.34 8.18
CA LEU A 72 13.54 13.89 8.65
C LEU A 72 14.51 14.06 7.47
N PRO A 73 15.62 14.80 7.65
CA PRO A 73 16.67 14.90 6.63
C PRO A 73 17.09 13.52 6.11
N GLY A 74 17.43 13.43 4.82
CA GLY A 74 17.79 12.16 4.19
C GLY A 74 16.63 11.23 3.87
N LYS A 75 15.38 11.74 3.87
CA LYS A 75 14.15 10.96 3.66
C LYS A 75 14.02 9.80 4.66
N VAL A 76 14.27 10.09 5.93
CA VAL A 76 14.09 9.14 7.03
C VAL A 76 12.74 9.41 7.72
N PRO A 77 11.83 8.43 7.84
CA PRO A 77 10.58 8.63 8.58
C PRO A 77 10.85 8.81 10.07
N LEU A 78 10.26 9.84 10.68
CA LEU A 78 10.38 10.07 12.13
C LEU A 78 9.94 8.84 12.93
N GLY A 79 8.91 8.12 12.49
CA GLY A 79 8.40 6.94 13.19
C GLY A 79 9.40 5.82 13.35
N ILE A 80 10.23 5.56 12.35
CA ILE A 80 11.30 4.54 12.42
C ILE A 80 12.30 4.93 13.51
N VAL A 81 12.68 6.19 13.55
CA VAL A 81 13.64 6.71 14.54
C VAL A 81 13.06 6.67 15.96
N LEU A 82 11.77 6.97 16.12
CA LEU A 82 11.07 6.83 17.40
C LEU A 82 11.01 5.35 17.84
N SER A 83 10.76 4.43 16.90
CA SER A 83 10.79 2.99 17.18
C SER A 83 12.16 2.55 17.72
N TRP A 84 13.27 2.99 17.12
CA TRP A 84 14.62 2.70 17.64
C TRP A 84 14.79 3.10 19.11
N GLY A 85 14.35 4.31 19.48
CA GLY A 85 14.38 4.77 20.88
C GLY A 85 13.57 3.85 21.82
N SER A 86 12.37 3.46 21.41
CA SER A 86 11.49 2.57 22.18
C SER A 86 12.01 1.12 22.25
N ILE A 87 12.69 0.63 21.21
CA ILE A 87 13.38 -0.67 21.19
C ILE A 87 14.52 -0.65 22.20
N PHE A 88 15.37 0.38 22.20
CA PHE A 88 16.46 0.48 23.18
C PHE A 88 15.94 0.63 24.61
N PHE A 89 14.83 1.36 24.83
CA PHE A 89 14.15 1.38 26.12
C PHE A 89 13.76 -0.04 26.57
N THR A 90 13.16 -0.83 25.68
CA THR A 90 12.77 -2.22 25.94
C THR A 90 13.97 -3.07 26.33
N LEU A 91 15.03 -3.06 25.51
CA LEU A 91 16.24 -3.84 25.74
C LEU A 91 16.89 -3.51 27.09
N ILE A 92 17.06 -2.22 27.41
CA ILE A 92 17.69 -1.79 28.67
C ILE A 92 16.87 -2.22 29.88
N THR A 93 15.55 -2.05 29.83
CA THR A 93 14.68 -2.36 30.96
C THR A 93 14.61 -3.85 31.24
N VAL A 94 14.49 -4.69 30.20
CA VAL A 94 14.53 -6.16 30.30
C VAL A 94 15.88 -6.64 30.85
N LEU A 95 17.00 -6.18 30.26
CA LEU A 95 18.33 -6.68 30.63
C LEU A 95 18.77 -6.26 32.04
N LYS A 96 18.41 -5.06 32.49
CA LYS A 96 18.70 -4.61 33.86
C LYS A 96 17.98 -5.44 34.91
N GLN A 97 16.78 -5.95 34.61
CA GLN A 97 16.03 -6.81 35.53
C GLN A 97 16.58 -8.23 35.57
N LEU A 98 17.14 -8.70 34.46
CA LEU A 98 17.74 -10.04 34.37
C LEU A 98 19.03 -10.18 35.19
N ARG A 99 19.74 -9.08 35.47
CA ARG A 99 21.04 -9.05 36.17
C ARG A 99 22.03 -10.12 35.69
N ILE A 100 22.04 -10.37 34.38
CA ILE A 100 22.93 -11.35 33.75
C ILE A 100 24.39 -10.84 33.74
N THR A 101 25.32 -11.75 33.47
CA THR A 101 26.74 -11.45 33.28
C THR A 101 26.94 -10.28 32.30
N PRO A 102 27.71 -9.23 32.65
CA PRO A 102 27.77 -7.99 31.87
C PRO A 102 28.17 -8.12 30.39
N TRP A 103 29.06 -9.05 30.04
CA TRP A 103 29.46 -9.25 28.63
C TRP A 103 28.43 -10.03 27.82
N VAL A 104 27.51 -10.73 28.48
CA VAL A 104 26.42 -11.51 27.86
C VAL A 104 25.21 -10.64 27.57
N ALA A 105 24.98 -9.59 28.37
CA ALA A 105 23.86 -8.67 28.17
C ALA A 105 23.82 -8.03 26.76
N PRO A 106 24.95 -7.57 26.17
CA PRO A 106 25.01 -7.13 24.76
C PRO A 106 24.55 -8.20 23.78
N LEU A 107 25.03 -9.45 23.92
CA LEU A 107 24.66 -10.54 23.02
C LEU A 107 23.17 -10.86 23.09
N LEU A 108 22.61 -10.89 24.30
CA LEU A 108 21.18 -11.06 24.49
C LEU A 108 20.37 -9.88 23.94
N ALA A 109 20.91 -8.65 23.98
CA ALA A 109 20.26 -7.50 23.34
C ALA A 109 20.11 -7.70 21.83
N GLY A 110 21.19 -8.11 21.14
CA GLY A 110 21.14 -8.46 19.73
C GLY A 110 20.16 -9.59 19.44
N LEU A 111 20.16 -10.64 20.26
CA LEU A 111 19.24 -11.78 20.12
C LEU A 111 17.77 -11.44 20.42
N ILE A 112 17.46 -10.32 21.08
CA ILE A 112 16.10 -9.83 21.24
C ILE A 112 15.72 -8.93 20.05
N ALA A 113 16.64 -8.05 19.62
CA ALA A 113 16.36 -7.09 18.57
C ALA A 113 16.25 -7.73 17.17
N THR A 114 17.13 -8.66 16.83
CA THR A 114 17.15 -9.27 15.48
C THR A 114 15.91 -10.11 15.18
N PRO A 115 15.36 -10.94 16.10
CA PRO A 115 14.08 -11.62 15.84
C PRO A 115 12.88 -10.68 15.71
N LEU A 116 12.90 -9.52 16.36
CA LEU A 116 11.87 -8.50 16.13
C LEU A 116 11.92 -8.03 14.68
N ASP A 117 13.13 -7.75 14.17
CA ASP A 117 13.35 -7.35 12.78
C ASP A 117 12.91 -8.43 11.77
N LEU A 118 13.27 -9.69 12.02
CA LEU A 118 12.87 -10.85 11.20
C LEU A 118 11.35 -11.05 11.10
N VAL A 119 10.57 -10.51 12.04
CA VAL A 119 9.11 -10.53 12.03
C VAL A 119 8.54 -9.29 11.33
N ILE A 120 9.06 -8.09 11.61
CA ILE A 120 8.48 -6.85 11.08
C ILE A 120 8.82 -6.63 9.61
N ASP A 121 10.04 -6.95 9.18
CA ASP A 121 10.54 -6.57 7.85
C ASP A 121 9.72 -7.19 6.71
N PRO A 122 9.44 -8.52 6.71
CA PRO A 122 8.62 -9.12 5.66
C PRO A 122 7.23 -8.47 5.52
N ALA A 123 6.63 -8.07 6.64
CA ALA A 123 5.30 -7.44 6.66
C ALA A 123 5.32 -6.01 6.12
N PHE A 124 6.28 -5.18 6.54
CA PHE A 124 6.31 -3.79 6.10
C PHE A 124 6.88 -3.62 4.69
N VAL A 125 7.78 -4.52 4.26
CA VAL A 125 8.26 -4.57 2.87
C VAL A 125 7.15 -4.99 1.91
N SER A 126 6.27 -5.93 2.28
CA SER A 126 5.16 -6.34 1.40
C SER A 126 4.11 -5.25 1.20
N LEU A 127 3.96 -4.35 2.16
CA LEU A 127 3.16 -3.12 1.99
C LEU A 127 3.90 -2.01 1.24
N GLY A 128 5.16 -2.24 0.85
CA GLY A 128 5.97 -1.25 0.15
C GLY A 128 6.41 -0.07 1.01
N PHE A 129 6.35 -0.14 2.35
CA PHE A 129 6.72 0.99 3.23
C PHE A 129 8.20 1.36 3.11
N TRP A 130 9.05 0.36 2.87
CA TRP A 130 10.40 0.54 2.39
C TRP A 130 10.74 -0.50 1.34
N VAL A 131 11.46 -0.06 0.32
CA VAL A 131 11.80 -0.85 -0.85
C VAL A 131 13.31 -1.02 -0.92
N TRP A 132 13.76 -2.27 -0.95
CA TRP A 132 15.16 -2.63 -1.10
C TRP A 132 15.59 -2.48 -2.56
N ASN A 133 16.71 -1.79 -2.79
CA ASN A 133 17.22 -1.58 -4.15
C ASN A 133 17.74 -2.89 -4.78
N ASN A 134 18.25 -3.80 -3.95
CA ASN A 134 18.70 -5.12 -4.36
C ASN A 134 18.06 -6.17 -3.44
N PRO A 135 16.79 -6.55 -3.69
CA PRO A 135 16.10 -7.51 -2.86
C PRO A 135 16.79 -8.88 -2.93
N SER A 136 17.09 -9.46 -1.78
CA SER A 136 17.80 -10.75 -1.67
C SER A 136 17.58 -11.34 -0.28
N GLY A 137 18.06 -12.56 0.00
CA GLY A 137 18.06 -13.09 1.37
C GLY A 137 16.68 -13.45 1.93
N TRP A 138 16.36 -12.95 3.13
CA TRP A 138 15.15 -13.30 3.88
C TRP A 138 13.92 -12.64 3.28
N PHE A 139 13.17 -13.37 2.45
CA PHE A 139 11.92 -12.88 1.82
C PHE A 139 12.08 -11.52 1.12
N GLY A 140 13.21 -11.33 0.42
CA GLY A 140 13.54 -10.08 -0.27
C GLY A 140 14.36 -9.08 0.55
N ILE A 141 14.62 -9.37 1.83
CA ILE A 141 15.45 -8.54 2.72
C ILE A 141 16.88 -9.09 2.86
N PRO A 142 17.92 -8.32 2.47
CA PRO A 142 19.31 -8.77 2.53
C PRO A 142 19.77 -9.20 3.92
N TRP A 143 20.57 -10.28 3.98
CA TRP A 143 21.06 -10.84 5.25
C TRP A 143 21.92 -9.89 6.07
N PHE A 144 22.64 -8.96 5.42
CA PHE A 144 23.42 -7.95 6.11
C PHE A 144 22.56 -7.02 6.99
N ASN A 145 21.26 -6.86 6.70
CA ASN A 145 20.33 -6.08 7.53
C ASN A 145 20.24 -6.69 8.95
N TYR A 146 19.97 -7.98 9.04
CA TYR A 146 19.85 -8.70 10.31
C TYR A 146 21.18 -8.76 11.08
N MET A 147 22.30 -8.88 10.36
CA MET A 147 23.64 -8.73 10.97
C MET A 147 23.83 -7.32 11.55
N GLY A 148 23.42 -6.29 10.80
CA GLY A 148 23.43 -4.90 11.25
C GLY A 148 22.62 -4.70 12.52
N TRP A 149 21.38 -5.18 12.55
CA TRP A 149 20.51 -5.16 13.74
C TRP A 149 21.15 -5.82 14.96
N PHE A 150 21.78 -6.98 14.77
CA PHE A 150 22.46 -7.70 15.83
C PHE A 150 23.64 -6.88 16.39
N VAL A 151 24.53 -6.42 15.51
CA VAL A 151 25.76 -5.70 15.86
C VAL A 151 25.44 -4.35 16.51
N LEU A 152 24.53 -3.58 15.91
CA LEU A 152 24.14 -2.26 16.37
C LEU A 152 23.50 -2.31 17.75
N SER A 153 22.55 -3.24 17.93
CA SER A 153 21.82 -3.38 19.20
C SER A 153 22.73 -3.89 20.30
N SER A 154 23.58 -4.87 20.01
CA SER A 154 24.58 -5.37 20.95
C SER A 154 25.55 -4.26 21.37
N GLY A 155 26.07 -3.51 20.41
CA GLY A 155 27.00 -2.41 20.65
C GLY A 155 26.39 -1.30 21.50
N PHE A 156 25.24 -0.76 21.10
CA PHE A 156 24.58 0.34 21.80
C PHE A 156 24.23 -0.02 23.24
N ILE A 157 23.68 -1.21 23.47
CA ILE A 157 23.38 -1.67 24.83
C ILE A 157 24.65 -1.91 25.63
N GLY A 158 25.67 -2.53 25.05
CA GLY A 158 26.94 -2.77 25.73
C GLY A 158 27.64 -1.51 26.18
N PHE A 159 27.78 -0.52 25.28
CA PHE A 159 28.39 0.75 25.63
C PHE A 159 27.52 1.58 26.57
N THR A 160 26.19 1.47 26.50
CA THR A 160 25.28 2.09 27.47
C THR A 160 25.49 1.53 28.87
N LEU A 161 25.53 0.21 29.04
CA LEU A 161 25.75 -0.43 30.33
C LEU A 161 27.16 -0.12 30.87
N TRP A 162 28.16 -0.11 30.00
CA TRP A 162 29.52 0.31 30.34
C TRP A 162 29.57 1.77 30.81
N ALA A 163 28.97 2.70 30.06
CA ALA A 163 28.95 4.13 30.38
C ALA A 163 28.27 4.38 31.73
N GLN A 164 27.13 3.72 31.98
CA GLN A 164 26.41 3.80 33.24
C GLN A 164 27.21 3.27 34.43
N LYS A 165 28.09 2.28 34.21
CA LYS A 165 28.94 1.70 35.25
C LYS A 165 30.21 2.52 35.51
N HIS A 166 30.77 3.17 34.49
CA HIS A 166 32.15 3.69 34.56
C HIS A 166 32.27 5.21 34.45
N ILE A 167 31.33 5.91 33.80
CA ILE A 167 31.40 7.36 33.66
C ILE A 167 30.76 8.02 34.87
N LYS A 168 31.62 8.35 35.85
CA LYS A 168 31.30 9.10 37.08
C LYS A 168 29.92 8.73 37.65
N PRO A 169 29.70 7.46 38.04
CA PRO A 169 28.37 6.93 38.39
C PRO A 169 27.73 7.63 39.59
N GLN A 170 28.54 8.27 40.44
CA GLN A 170 28.09 9.01 41.63
C GLN A 170 27.56 10.42 41.28
N GLU A 171 27.91 10.95 40.10
CA GLU A 171 27.53 12.30 39.67
C GLU A 171 26.15 12.29 39.00
N SER A 172 25.19 13.02 39.55
CA SER A 172 23.80 13.08 39.08
C SER A 172 23.46 14.34 38.29
N GLY A 173 24.40 15.28 38.12
CA GLY A 173 24.20 16.50 37.34
C GLY A 173 23.80 16.24 35.88
N LEU A 174 23.05 17.17 35.28
CA LEU A 174 22.53 17.05 33.91
C LEU A 174 23.64 16.72 32.89
N LEU A 175 24.78 17.41 32.97
CA LEU A 175 25.94 17.16 32.11
C LEU A 175 26.37 15.68 32.14
N TRP A 176 26.51 15.09 33.31
CA TRP A 176 26.94 13.69 33.45
C TRP A 176 25.87 12.70 33.02
N GLN A 177 24.58 13.04 33.18
CA GLN A 177 23.49 12.25 32.62
C GLN A 177 23.53 12.24 31.09
N LEU A 178 23.75 13.39 30.46
CA LEU A 178 23.88 13.52 29.00
C LEU A 178 25.12 12.76 28.50
N ILE A 179 26.28 12.93 29.13
CA ILE A 179 27.50 12.21 28.73
C ILE A 179 27.28 10.69 28.76
N ARG A 180 26.69 10.15 29.84
CA ARG A 180 26.41 8.71 29.93
C ARG A 180 25.43 8.21 28.88
N ALA A 181 24.46 9.03 28.49
CA ALA A 181 23.45 8.66 27.52
C ALA A 181 23.97 8.71 26.08
N PHE A 182 24.79 9.71 25.73
CA PHE A 182 25.16 9.99 24.33
C PHE A 182 26.55 9.46 23.93
N VAL A 183 27.50 9.24 24.86
CA VAL A 183 28.80 8.58 24.56
C VAL A 183 28.67 7.20 23.89
N PRO A 184 27.67 6.36 24.21
CA PRO A 184 27.47 5.09 23.50
C PRO A 184 27.32 5.23 21.98
N ILE A 185 26.76 6.34 21.47
CA ILE A 185 26.51 6.55 20.04
C ILE A 185 27.79 6.41 19.20
N PRO A 186 28.83 7.26 19.37
CA PRO A 186 30.05 7.15 18.57
C PRO A 186 30.78 5.82 18.77
N LEU A 187 30.76 5.25 19.98
CA LEU A 187 31.40 3.96 20.25
C LEU A 187 30.71 2.81 19.48
N SER A 188 29.37 2.81 19.46
CA SER A 188 28.58 1.85 18.71
C SER A 188 28.74 2.01 17.21
N SER A 189 28.79 3.24 16.69
CA SER A 189 29.03 3.48 15.27
C SER A 189 30.40 2.98 14.83
N ILE A 190 31.45 3.21 15.62
CA ILE A 190 32.81 2.71 15.35
C ILE A 190 32.81 1.18 15.35
N LEU A 191 32.21 0.55 16.36
CA LEU A 191 32.12 -0.91 16.44
C LEU A 191 31.35 -1.48 15.24
N SER A 192 30.23 -0.86 14.86
CA SER A 192 29.43 -1.27 13.72
C SER A 192 30.24 -1.20 12.43
N LEU A 193 30.97 -0.11 12.18
CA LEU A 193 31.83 -0.01 11.00
C LEU A 193 32.96 -1.05 11.03
N ALA A 194 33.59 -1.27 12.18
CA ALA A 194 34.69 -2.23 12.34
C ALA A 194 34.27 -3.68 12.07
N ILE A 195 33.00 -4.03 12.31
CA ILE A 195 32.46 -5.38 12.06
C ILE A 195 31.82 -5.47 10.67
N MET A 196 31.00 -4.48 10.30
CA MET A 196 30.21 -4.55 9.07
C MET A 196 31.04 -4.33 7.81
N LEU A 197 32.10 -3.51 7.83
CA LEU A 197 32.95 -3.33 6.64
C LEU A 197 33.67 -4.63 6.24
N PRO A 198 34.37 -5.35 7.15
CA PRO A 198 34.90 -6.67 6.83
C PRO A 198 33.82 -7.68 6.45
N TYR A 199 32.66 -7.67 7.12
CA TYR A 199 31.54 -8.56 6.78
C TYR A 199 31.09 -8.38 5.32
N ILE A 200 30.82 -7.14 4.92
CA ILE A 200 30.38 -6.80 3.56
C ILE A 200 31.46 -7.21 2.55
N TRP A 201 32.72 -6.88 2.83
CA TRP A 201 33.83 -7.25 1.95
C TRP A 201 33.94 -8.78 1.78
N LEU A 202 33.95 -9.54 2.88
CA LEU A 202 34.14 -10.99 2.84
C LEU A 202 32.95 -11.74 2.23
N PHE A 203 31.73 -11.38 2.61
CA PHE A 203 30.56 -12.24 2.37
C PHE A 203 29.65 -11.70 1.26
N GLN A 204 29.56 -10.38 1.09
CA GLN A 204 28.76 -9.78 0.03
C GLN A 204 29.56 -9.57 -1.25
N GLN A 205 30.81 -9.12 -1.17
CA GLN A 205 31.64 -8.85 -2.35
C GLN A 205 32.46 -10.07 -2.80
N HIS A 206 33.05 -10.80 -1.85
CA HIS A 206 33.92 -11.95 -2.13
C HIS A 206 33.25 -13.32 -1.91
N HIS A 207 31.99 -13.34 -1.47
CA HIS A 207 31.18 -14.56 -1.31
C HIS A 207 31.89 -15.72 -0.60
N LEU A 208 32.71 -15.42 0.43
CA LEU A 208 33.51 -16.43 1.14
C LEU A 208 32.64 -17.57 1.70
N LEU A 209 31.44 -17.23 2.19
CA LEU A 209 30.40 -18.14 2.63
C LEU A 209 29.03 -17.52 2.30
N PRO A 210 27.97 -18.33 2.17
CA PRO A 210 26.61 -17.80 2.05
C PRO A 210 26.26 -16.91 3.23
N GLU A 211 25.79 -15.69 2.97
CA GLU A 211 25.52 -14.69 4.03
C GLU A 211 24.56 -15.21 5.11
N GLY A 212 23.49 -15.89 4.71
CA GLY A 212 22.51 -16.48 5.64
C GLY A 212 23.14 -17.51 6.59
N LEU A 213 24.13 -18.28 6.12
CA LEU A 213 24.88 -19.21 6.97
C LEU A 213 25.75 -18.45 7.99
N VAL A 214 26.41 -17.37 7.57
CA VAL A 214 27.23 -16.54 8.46
C VAL A 214 26.37 -15.90 9.56
N VAL A 215 25.24 -15.32 9.18
CA VAL A 215 24.26 -14.77 10.14
C VAL A 215 23.80 -15.86 11.11
N ALA A 216 23.41 -17.04 10.61
CA ALA A 216 22.99 -18.16 11.45
C ALA A 216 24.08 -18.62 12.43
N MET A 217 25.35 -18.68 11.98
CA MET A 217 26.48 -19.04 12.83
C MET A 217 26.73 -18.00 13.94
N VAL A 218 26.66 -16.71 13.63
CA VAL A 218 26.84 -15.63 14.61
C VAL A 218 25.72 -15.64 15.64
N LEU A 219 24.45 -15.69 15.19
CA LEU A 219 23.30 -15.73 16.08
C LEU A 219 23.30 -17.02 16.92
N GLY A 220 23.62 -18.17 16.32
CA GLY A 220 23.71 -19.46 17.00
C GLY A 220 24.81 -19.47 18.07
N GLY A 221 26.01 -18.97 17.74
CA GLY A 221 27.10 -18.85 18.70
C GLY A 221 26.77 -17.92 19.88
N ALA A 222 26.14 -16.78 19.59
CA ALA A 222 25.66 -15.86 20.61
C ALA A 222 24.58 -16.52 21.50
N ALA A 223 23.64 -17.26 20.90
CA ALA A 223 22.58 -17.96 21.62
C ALA A 223 23.15 -19.04 22.56
N ILE A 224 24.16 -19.79 22.12
CA ILE A 224 24.87 -20.77 22.96
C ILE A 224 25.55 -20.07 24.15
N ALA A 225 26.27 -18.97 23.90
CA ALA A 225 26.95 -18.22 24.96
C ALA A 225 25.96 -17.67 26.00
N VAL A 226 24.83 -17.12 25.54
CA VAL A 226 23.74 -16.64 26.39
C VAL A 226 23.11 -17.79 27.18
N ALA A 227 22.76 -18.90 26.53
CA ALA A 227 22.16 -20.07 27.17
C ALA A 227 23.05 -20.64 28.27
N TRP A 228 24.37 -20.68 28.04
CA TRP A 228 25.35 -21.12 29.04
C TRP A 228 25.37 -20.23 30.30
N HIS A 229 25.10 -18.94 30.14
CA HIS A 229 25.14 -17.96 31.23
C HIS A 229 23.77 -17.67 31.83
N LEU A 230 22.69 -18.12 31.19
CA LEU A 230 21.31 -17.91 31.63
C LEU A 230 21.00 -18.50 33.01
N PRO A 231 21.58 -19.63 33.46
CA PRO A 231 21.38 -20.11 34.84
C PRO A 231 21.87 -19.15 35.92
N LYS A 232 22.76 -18.21 35.59
CA LYS A 232 23.27 -17.19 36.52
C LYS A 232 22.39 -15.93 36.55
N ALA A 233 21.38 -15.85 35.69
CA ALA A 233 20.48 -14.71 35.60
C ALA A 233 19.40 -14.72 36.70
N GLN A 234 18.97 -13.55 37.13
CA GLN A 234 17.81 -13.38 38.01
C GLN A 234 16.53 -13.36 37.18
N ARG A 235 15.75 -14.44 37.25
CA ARG A 235 14.50 -14.62 36.48
C ARG A 235 13.23 -14.61 37.34
N GLY A 236 13.34 -14.11 38.57
CA GLY A 236 12.22 -13.91 39.49
C GLY A 236 11.83 -12.45 39.70
N ASN A 237 12.46 -11.51 39.00
CA ASN A 237 12.27 -10.09 39.22
C ASN A 237 11.00 -9.59 38.50
N PRO A 238 10.23 -8.66 39.10
CA PRO A 238 9.08 -8.09 38.42
C PRO A 238 9.54 -7.33 37.16
N MET A 239 8.90 -7.63 36.04
CA MET A 239 9.18 -7.01 34.76
C MET A 239 8.58 -5.62 34.69
N ASN A 240 9.23 -4.72 33.96
CA ASN A 240 8.63 -3.44 33.62
C ASN A 240 7.62 -3.66 32.49
N ILE A 241 6.32 -3.70 32.78
CA ILE A 241 5.29 -3.98 31.76
C ILE A 241 5.32 -3.02 30.56
N TRP A 242 5.82 -1.79 30.75
CA TRP A 242 5.98 -0.82 29.68
C TRP A 242 6.98 -1.28 28.61
N SER A 243 7.90 -2.22 28.92
CA SER A 243 8.86 -2.78 27.96
C SER A 243 8.21 -3.72 26.93
N LEU A 244 6.95 -4.12 27.12
CA LEU A 244 6.26 -4.98 26.17
C LEU A 244 5.45 -4.22 25.12
N ILE A 245 5.16 -2.94 25.37
CA ILE A 245 4.15 -2.21 24.59
C ILE A 245 4.54 -2.10 23.12
N LEU A 246 5.76 -1.64 22.82
CA LEU A 246 6.22 -1.51 21.44
C LEU A 246 6.40 -2.87 20.76
N PRO A 247 7.13 -3.87 21.34
CA PRO A 247 7.25 -5.17 20.69
C PRO A 247 5.90 -5.82 20.40
N LEU A 248 4.93 -5.75 21.33
CA LEU A 248 3.59 -6.31 21.10
C LEU A 248 2.87 -5.58 19.98
N PHE A 249 2.92 -4.25 19.95
CA PHE A 249 2.34 -3.48 18.84
C PHE A 249 2.93 -3.88 17.49
N LEU A 250 4.27 -3.98 17.38
CA LEU A 250 4.95 -4.35 16.15
C LEU A 250 4.65 -5.80 15.73
N ILE A 251 4.66 -6.75 16.66
CA ILE A 251 4.30 -8.15 16.39
C ILE A 251 2.86 -8.26 15.93
N ILE A 252 1.92 -7.65 16.65
CA ILE A 252 0.49 -7.70 16.30
C ILE A 252 0.29 -7.10 14.91
N THR A 253 0.89 -5.94 14.63
CA THR A 253 0.80 -5.30 13.31
C THR A 253 1.35 -6.22 12.21
N ALA A 254 2.54 -6.80 12.41
CA ALA A 254 3.16 -7.68 11.42
C ALA A 254 2.36 -8.96 11.17
N LEU A 255 1.80 -9.59 12.22
CA LEU A 255 0.94 -10.76 12.08
C LEU A 255 -0.41 -10.42 11.44
N THR A 256 -0.98 -9.25 11.72
CA THR A 256 -2.18 -8.76 11.04
C THR A 256 -1.92 -8.58 9.54
N ILE A 257 -0.76 -8.02 9.15
CA ILE A 257 -0.37 -7.91 7.75
C ILE A 257 -0.15 -9.29 7.11
N LEU A 258 0.44 -10.24 7.83
CA LEU A 258 0.64 -11.60 7.34
C LEU A 258 -0.66 -12.34 7.04
N VAL A 259 -1.69 -12.17 7.88
CA VAL A 259 -2.94 -12.93 7.79
C VAL A 259 -3.83 -12.40 6.68
N PHE A 260 -3.89 -11.09 6.58
CA PHE A 260 -4.93 -10.41 5.82
C PHE A 260 -4.37 -9.55 4.68
N GLY A 261 -3.05 -9.43 4.56
CA GLY A 261 -2.40 -8.99 3.33
C GLY A 261 -2.29 -10.14 2.32
N ASN A 262 -1.32 -10.05 1.41
CA ASN A 262 -0.99 -11.11 0.44
C ASN A 262 0.24 -11.93 0.82
N LEU A 263 0.84 -11.67 1.98
CA LEU A 263 2.14 -12.23 2.37
C LEU A 263 2.12 -13.76 2.58
N GLN A 264 1.01 -14.29 3.08
CA GLN A 264 0.74 -15.73 3.20
C GLN A 264 0.64 -16.44 1.85
N THR A 265 0.25 -15.73 0.80
CA THR A 265 0.13 -16.26 -0.56
C THR A 265 1.45 -16.14 -1.32
N GLU A 266 2.09 -14.97 -1.26
CA GLU A 266 3.38 -14.70 -1.90
C GLU A 266 4.52 -15.51 -1.27
N HIS A 267 4.47 -15.70 0.05
CA HIS A 267 5.52 -16.32 0.84
C HIS A 267 4.96 -17.29 1.89
N PRO A 268 4.41 -18.46 1.47
CA PRO A 268 3.75 -19.41 2.36
C PRO A 268 4.51 -19.83 3.63
N PRO A 269 5.86 -19.97 3.63
CA PRO A 269 6.58 -20.31 4.85
C PRO A 269 6.44 -19.28 5.99
N LEU A 270 6.13 -18.01 5.69
CA LEU A 270 5.99 -16.97 6.72
C LEU A 270 4.84 -17.23 7.69
N VAL A 271 3.80 -17.96 7.26
CA VAL A 271 2.67 -18.39 8.11
C VAL A 271 3.14 -19.21 9.32
N ILE A 272 4.25 -19.92 9.20
CA ILE A 272 4.85 -20.70 10.29
C ILE A 272 5.94 -19.89 10.98
N VAL A 273 6.78 -19.23 10.19
CA VAL A 273 8.04 -18.69 10.70
C VAL A 273 7.87 -17.37 11.45
N MET A 274 7.02 -16.45 10.98
CA MET A 274 6.78 -15.19 11.70
C MET A 274 6.14 -15.43 13.07
N PRO A 275 5.12 -16.30 13.23
CA PRO A 275 4.62 -16.61 14.55
C PRO A 275 5.64 -17.34 15.44
N ALA A 276 6.48 -18.21 14.88
CA ALA A 276 7.54 -18.88 15.64
C ALA A 276 8.57 -17.88 16.20
N PHE A 277 9.04 -16.93 15.39
CA PHE A 277 9.93 -15.86 15.86
C PHE A 277 9.24 -14.92 16.84
N SER A 278 7.96 -14.62 16.64
CA SER A 278 7.16 -13.85 17.60
C SER A 278 7.07 -14.54 18.97
N ALA A 279 6.84 -15.86 18.98
CA ALA A 279 6.84 -16.65 20.21
C ALA A 279 8.21 -16.68 20.89
N LEU A 280 9.29 -16.87 20.12
CA LEU A 280 10.66 -16.80 20.62
C LEU A 280 10.94 -15.44 21.26
N LEU A 281 10.58 -14.36 20.58
CA LEU A 281 10.76 -12.99 21.07
C LEU A 281 10.01 -12.75 22.38
N LEU A 282 8.75 -13.20 22.49
CA LEU A 282 7.97 -13.11 23.73
C LEU A 282 8.65 -13.88 24.88
N ILE A 283 9.18 -15.08 24.62
CA ILE A 283 9.93 -15.84 25.63
C ILE A 283 11.16 -15.06 26.10
N LEU A 284 11.92 -14.47 25.17
CA LEU A 284 13.11 -13.69 25.50
C LEU A 284 12.79 -12.42 26.30
N LEU A 285 11.71 -11.71 25.96
CA LEU A 285 11.24 -10.53 26.69
C LEU A 285 10.77 -10.88 28.11
N LEU A 286 10.18 -12.07 28.30
CA LEU A 286 9.69 -12.56 29.58
C LEU A 286 10.75 -13.24 30.46
N LEU A 287 12.00 -13.36 29.99
CA LEU A 287 13.10 -13.98 30.74
C LEU A 287 13.24 -13.46 32.19
N PRO A 288 13.13 -12.15 32.50
CA PRO A 288 13.28 -11.66 33.87
C PRO A 288 12.23 -12.17 34.87
N GLN A 289 11.08 -12.65 34.37
CA GLN A 289 9.97 -13.20 35.15
C GLN A 289 9.80 -14.72 34.98
N LEU A 290 10.64 -15.38 34.18
CA LEU A 290 10.44 -16.77 33.77
C LEU A 290 10.32 -17.73 34.95
N ASP A 291 11.13 -17.60 36.00
CA ASP A 291 11.06 -18.50 37.16
C ASP A 291 9.81 -18.24 38.00
N THR A 292 9.32 -17.00 38.07
CA THR A 292 8.03 -16.67 38.71
C THR A 292 6.87 -17.24 37.90
N LEU A 293 6.94 -17.15 36.57
CA LEU A 293 5.95 -17.74 35.66
C LEU A 293 5.95 -19.27 35.79
N LEU A 294 7.11 -19.92 35.78
CA LEU A 294 7.19 -21.38 35.92
C LEU A 294 6.89 -21.89 37.35
N GLY A 295 6.49 -21.02 38.29
CA GLY A 295 6.22 -21.40 39.68
C GLY A 295 7.47 -21.82 40.47
N ARG A 296 8.67 -21.53 39.93
CA ARG A 296 9.98 -21.85 40.54
C ARG A 296 10.44 -20.79 41.53
N ALA A 297 9.83 -19.61 41.53
CA ALA A 297 10.08 -18.52 42.47
C ALA A 297 8.77 -17.90 42.96
N SER A 298 8.73 -17.51 44.24
CA SER A 298 7.61 -16.74 44.79
C SER A 298 7.70 -15.28 44.31
N PRO A 299 6.59 -14.62 43.94
CA PRO A 299 6.61 -13.21 43.59
C PRO A 299 7.15 -12.40 44.76
N SER A 300 8.08 -11.48 44.49
CA SER A 300 8.70 -10.61 45.51
C SER A 300 7.75 -9.60 46.17
N VAL A 301 6.47 -9.59 45.76
CA VAL A 301 5.39 -8.79 46.37
C VAL A 301 4.28 -9.74 46.85
N PRO A 302 3.92 -9.74 48.15
CA PRO A 302 2.83 -10.56 48.65
C PRO A 302 1.49 -9.90 48.29
N GLY A 303 0.69 -10.56 47.45
CA GLY A 303 -0.69 -10.12 47.17
C GLY A 303 -1.12 -10.19 45.71
N GLY A 304 -1.09 -11.38 45.10
CA GLY A 304 -1.73 -11.59 43.81
C GLY A 304 -1.69 -13.07 43.44
N LYS A 305 -2.85 -13.74 43.47
CA LYS A 305 -2.98 -15.16 43.10
C LYS A 305 -2.31 -15.42 41.75
N CYS A 306 -1.40 -16.39 41.73
CA CYS A 306 -0.69 -16.85 40.56
C CYS A 306 -1.65 -17.64 39.65
N ASN A 307 -2.26 -16.97 38.68
CA ASN A 307 -3.06 -17.56 37.59
C ASN A 307 -2.73 -16.86 36.25
N LYS A 308 -1.45 -16.71 35.90
CA LYS A 308 -1.04 -15.82 34.79
C LYS A 308 -0.20 -16.47 33.69
N VAL A 309 0.27 -17.70 33.87
CA VAL A 309 1.08 -18.41 32.85
C VAL A 309 0.21 -19.03 31.78
N THR A 310 -0.95 -19.55 32.19
CA THR A 310 -2.03 -19.94 31.29
C THR A 310 -2.53 -18.77 30.47
N ALA A 311 -2.59 -17.54 31.00
CA ALA A 311 -3.14 -16.39 30.29
C ALA A 311 -2.27 -15.93 29.11
N TRP A 312 -0.94 -15.82 29.29
CA TRP A 312 -0.06 -15.36 28.20
C TRP A 312 0.30 -16.46 27.20
N ALA A 313 0.41 -17.71 27.65
CA ALA A 313 0.46 -18.85 26.75
C ALA A 313 -0.87 -18.96 25.97
N LEU A 314 -2.03 -18.72 26.60
CA LEU A 314 -3.30 -18.58 25.89
C LEU A 314 -3.22 -17.45 24.88
N VAL A 315 -2.75 -16.26 25.23
CA VAL A 315 -2.72 -15.12 24.30
C VAL A 315 -1.80 -15.42 23.12
N ALA A 316 -0.61 -15.98 23.34
CA ALA A 316 0.29 -16.35 22.25
C ALA A 316 -0.28 -17.51 21.40
N THR A 317 -0.88 -18.52 22.02
CA THR A 317 -1.54 -19.63 21.32
C THR A 317 -2.83 -19.18 20.62
N LEU A 318 -3.60 -18.26 21.19
CA LEU A 318 -4.81 -17.69 20.58
C LEU A 318 -4.43 -16.77 19.44
N LEU A 319 -3.40 -15.93 19.59
CA LEU A 319 -2.86 -15.15 18.48
C LEU A 319 -2.38 -16.08 17.37
N LEU A 320 -1.60 -17.13 17.69
CA LEU A 320 -1.13 -18.13 16.72
C LEU A 320 -2.30 -18.87 16.04
N SER A 321 -3.27 -19.37 16.81
CA SER A 321 -4.41 -20.14 16.31
C SER A 321 -5.39 -19.27 15.54
N PHE A 322 -5.62 -18.02 15.96
CA PHE A 322 -6.44 -17.04 15.24
C PHE A 322 -5.76 -16.63 13.94
N THR A 323 -4.45 -16.36 13.97
CA THR A 323 -3.64 -16.04 12.78
C THR A 323 -3.69 -17.19 11.78
N VAL A 324 -3.51 -18.44 12.23
CA VAL A 324 -3.58 -19.62 11.36
C VAL A 324 -5.00 -19.88 10.85
N TYR A 325 -6.03 -19.66 11.69
CA TYR A 325 -7.43 -19.81 11.29
C TYR A 325 -7.80 -18.78 10.22
N GLU A 326 -7.61 -17.50 10.49
CA GLU A 326 -7.92 -16.42 9.55
C GLU A 326 -7.10 -16.58 8.25
N ALA A 327 -5.80 -16.92 8.30
CA ALA A 327 -5.01 -17.11 7.09
C ALA A 327 -5.46 -18.33 6.24
N TRP A 328 -6.09 -19.33 6.85
CA TRP A 328 -6.60 -20.51 6.15
C TRP A 328 -8.00 -20.30 5.57
N PHE A 329 -8.80 -19.45 6.20
CA PHE A 329 -10.19 -19.18 5.81
C PHE A 329 -10.40 -17.83 5.11
N ALA A 330 -9.40 -16.95 5.10
CA ALA A 330 -9.42 -15.72 4.32
C ALA A 330 -9.58 -16.08 2.83
N PRO A 331 -10.40 -15.34 2.07
CA PRO A 331 -10.49 -15.50 0.63
C PRO A 331 -9.09 -15.39 0.03
N LYS A 332 -8.73 -16.35 -0.81
CA LYS A 332 -7.47 -16.25 -1.56
C LYS A 332 -7.67 -15.17 -2.60
N LYS A 333 -7.01 -14.04 -2.39
CA LYS A 333 -6.93 -12.98 -3.38
C LYS A 333 -5.73 -13.17 -4.28
N GLY A 334 -5.82 -12.69 -5.52
CA GLY A 334 -4.73 -12.79 -6.48
C GLY A 334 -5.17 -13.32 -7.83
N LEU A 335 -4.21 -13.89 -8.56
CA LEU A 335 -4.41 -14.42 -9.91
C LEU A 335 -5.38 -15.61 -9.93
N ILE A 336 -6.44 -15.52 -10.76
CA ILE A 336 -7.50 -16.52 -10.87
C ILE A 336 -7.50 -17.32 -12.19
N GLY A 337 -6.47 -17.16 -13.03
CA GLY A 337 -6.40 -17.76 -14.38
C GLY A 337 -6.76 -16.74 -15.47
N PRO A 338 -6.85 -17.13 -16.75
CA PRO A 338 -7.25 -16.23 -17.84
C PRO A 338 -8.72 -15.81 -17.73
N VAL A 339 -9.09 -14.69 -18.37
CA VAL A 339 -10.46 -14.18 -18.45
C VAL A 339 -11.40 -15.23 -19.07
N GLU A 340 -12.50 -15.55 -18.39
CA GLU A 340 -13.55 -16.44 -18.87
C GLU A 340 -14.89 -15.69 -19.06
N ILE A 341 -15.40 -15.64 -20.29
CA ILE A 341 -16.69 -14.98 -20.59
C ILE A 341 -17.79 -16.03 -20.78
N PRO A 342 -18.98 -15.86 -20.15
CA PRO A 342 -19.42 -14.68 -19.39
C PRO A 342 -19.11 -14.72 -17.90
N ALA A 343 -18.40 -15.72 -17.38
CA ALA A 343 -18.17 -15.89 -15.93
C ALA A 343 -17.63 -14.61 -15.26
N ASP A 344 -16.66 -13.95 -15.90
CA ASP A 344 -15.97 -12.75 -15.41
C ASP A 344 -16.70 -11.43 -15.71
N ASP A 345 -17.94 -11.49 -16.22
CA ASP A 345 -18.86 -10.35 -16.11
C ASP A 345 -19.28 -10.12 -14.63
N ALA A 346 -19.21 -11.18 -13.82
CA ALA A 346 -19.61 -11.16 -12.43
C ALA A 346 -18.69 -10.31 -11.53
N PHE A 347 -19.20 -10.02 -10.33
CA PHE A 347 -18.35 -9.58 -9.22
C PHE A 347 -17.46 -10.74 -8.77
N LEU A 348 -16.15 -10.49 -8.64
CA LEU A 348 -15.12 -11.49 -8.35
C LEU A 348 -14.54 -11.27 -6.94
N PRO A 349 -14.96 -12.03 -5.91
CA PRO A 349 -14.49 -11.84 -4.53
C PRO A 349 -12.98 -12.00 -4.33
N GLU A 350 -12.30 -12.64 -5.28
CA GLU A 350 -10.86 -12.87 -5.30
C GLU A 350 -10.04 -11.61 -5.66
N GLU A 351 -10.68 -10.53 -6.11
CA GLU A 351 -10.00 -9.34 -6.63
C GLU A 351 -10.19 -8.11 -5.74
N ASP A 352 -9.11 -7.33 -5.55
CA ASP A 352 -9.07 -6.20 -4.62
C ASP A 352 -9.79 -4.95 -5.13
N VAL A 353 -9.68 -4.69 -6.42
CA VAL A 353 -10.32 -3.58 -7.11
C VAL A 353 -10.90 -4.08 -8.41
N GLN A 354 -12.12 -3.65 -8.70
CA GLN A 354 -12.80 -4.00 -9.93
C GLN A 354 -13.71 -2.87 -10.38
N TRP A 355 -13.92 -2.75 -11.68
CA TRP A 355 -14.95 -1.87 -12.20
C TRP A 355 -15.66 -2.42 -13.43
N TRP A 356 -16.85 -1.86 -13.61
CA TRP A 356 -17.70 -1.93 -14.80
C TRP A 356 -17.89 -0.51 -15.28
N TYR A 357 -17.43 -0.21 -16.50
CA TYR A 357 -17.40 1.15 -17.03
C TYR A 357 -18.02 1.18 -18.42
N TRP A 358 -19.11 1.93 -18.57
CA TRP A 358 -19.74 2.20 -19.85
C TRP A 358 -19.49 3.65 -20.24
N THR A 359 -19.09 3.86 -21.48
CA THR A 359 -19.05 5.18 -22.11
C THR A 359 -19.77 5.11 -23.45
N GLY A 360 -20.33 6.22 -23.92
CA GLY A 360 -21.00 6.17 -25.21
C GLY A 360 -21.48 7.50 -25.75
N HIS A 361 -22.04 7.41 -26.95
CA HIS A 361 -22.52 8.53 -27.74
C HIS A 361 -23.96 8.26 -28.18
N LEU A 362 -24.88 9.15 -27.83
CA LEU A 362 -26.31 9.04 -28.11
C LEU A 362 -26.76 10.15 -29.05
N LYS A 363 -27.76 9.83 -29.88
CA LYS A 363 -28.42 10.80 -30.74
C LYS A 363 -29.94 10.63 -30.67
N THR A 364 -30.65 11.74 -30.51
CA THR A 364 -32.12 11.74 -30.55
C THR A 364 -32.64 11.73 -31.98
N GLU A 365 -33.92 11.40 -32.17
CA GLU A 365 -34.61 11.52 -33.47
C GLU A 365 -34.55 12.94 -34.06
N SER A 366 -34.44 13.96 -33.21
CA SER A 366 -34.30 15.37 -33.62
C SER A 366 -32.87 15.76 -34.05
N GLY A 367 -31.90 14.87 -33.81
CA GLY A 367 -30.49 15.08 -34.15
C GLY A 367 -29.61 15.61 -33.02
N ARG A 368 -30.17 15.93 -31.84
CA ARG A 368 -29.37 16.31 -30.65
C ARG A 368 -28.44 15.19 -30.21
N GLU A 369 -27.20 15.53 -29.87
CA GLU A 369 -26.12 14.62 -29.50
C GLU A 369 -25.77 14.70 -28.00
N PHE A 370 -25.53 13.55 -27.41
CA PHE A 370 -25.13 13.43 -26.01
C PHE A 370 -23.94 12.48 -25.87
N GLY A 371 -23.00 12.82 -24.99
CA GLY A 371 -22.06 11.85 -24.42
C GLY A 371 -22.60 11.33 -23.10
N PHE A 372 -22.25 10.11 -22.71
CA PHE A 372 -22.55 9.62 -21.36
C PHE A 372 -21.46 8.69 -20.84
N GLU A 373 -21.39 8.60 -19.52
CA GLU A 373 -20.69 7.52 -18.82
C GLU A 373 -21.54 6.97 -17.67
N VAL A 374 -21.32 5.71 -17.35
CA VAL A 374 -21.77 5.06 -16.11
C VAL A 374 -20.65 4.15 -15.63
N VAL A 375 -20.21 4.32 -14.39
CA VAL A 375 -19.17 3.46 -13.79
C VAL A 375 -19.54 2.99 -12.40
N PHE A 376 -19.21 1.73 -12.12
CA PHE A 376 -19.26 1.12 -10.80
C PHE A 376 -17.86 0.62 -10.46
N PHE A 377 -17.21 1.25 -9.49
CA PHE A 377 -16.02 0.72 -8.85
C PHE A 377 -16.40 -0.07 -7.62
N ALA A 378 -15.76 -1.21 -7.39
CA ALA A 378 -15.84 -1.97 -6.16
C ALA A 378 -14.43 -2.11 -5.55
N PHE A 379 -14.30 -1.66 -4.30
CA PHE A 379 -13.07 -1.65 -3.53
C PHE A 379 -13.20 -2.63 -2.37
N ASP A 380 -12.45 -3.73 -2.41
CA ASP A 380 -12.39 -4.70 -1.31
C ASP A 380 -11.06 -4.57 -0.55
N SER A 381 -10.86 -3.41 0.09
CA SER A 381 -9.62 -3.08 0.79
C SER A 381 -9.54 -3.68 2.19
N PHE A 382 -8.44 -4.37 2.46
CA PHE A 382 -8.09 -5.14 3.67
C PHE A 382 -8.50 -4.48 5.02
N LEU A 383 -8.33 -3.18 5.23
CA LEU A 383 -8.32 -2.68 6.60
C LEU A 383 -9.69 -2.25 7.19
N ILE A 384 -10.57 -1.54 6.45
CA ILE A 384 -11.85 -1.06 7.02
C ILE A 384 -12.93 -0.69 5.97
N MET A 385 -12.63 -0.64 4.67
CA MET A 385 -13.58 -0.13 3.66
C MET A 385 -13.85 -1.16 2.57
N LYS A 386 -15.10 -1.61 2.56
CA LYS A 386 -15.72 -2.39 1.49
C LYS A 386 -16.77 -1.48 0.88
N ASP A 387 -16.44 -0.89 -0.25
CA ASP A 387 -17.23 0.20 -0.79
C ASP A 387 -17.37 0.13 -2.30
N GLN A 388 -18.47 0.72 -2.77
CA GLN A 388 -18.70 1.03 -4.17
C GLN A 388 -18.65 2.54 -4.35
N LEU A 389 -17.90 2.97 -5.36
CA LEU A 389 -18.04 4.31 -5.93
C LEU A 389 -18.84 4.13 -7.22
N VAL A 390 -19.99 4.80 -7.29
CA VAL A 390 -20.87 4.78 -8.46
C VAL A 390 -20.92 6.18 -9.04
N GLN A 391 -20.65 6.31 -10.33
CA GLN A 391 -20.72 7.58 -11.05
C GLN A 391 -21.55 7.40 -12.32
N ALA A 392 -22.24 8.47 -12.71
CA ALA A 392 -22.87 8.58 -14.00
C ALA A 392 -22.86 10.04 -14.47
N ALA A 393 -22.68 10.26 -15.76
CA ALA A 393 -22.68 11.59 -16.33
C ALA A 393 -23.33 11.67 -17.71
N VAL A 394 -23.80 12.86 -18.04
CA VAL A 394 -24.37 13.24 -19.34
C VAL A 394 -23.72 14.52 -19.83
N THR A 395 -23.12 14.48 -21.01
CA THR A 395 -22.67 15.67 -21.74
C THR A 395 -23.74 16.07 -22.76
N ASP A 396 -24.42 17.19 -22.53
CA ASP A 396 -25.29 17.84 -23.52
C ASP A 396 -24.41 18.68 -24.46
N VAL A 397 -24.19 18.18 -25.68
CA VAL A 397 -23.27 18.78 -26.64
C VAL A 397 -23.79 20.13 -27.12
N GLU A 398 -25.05 20.22 -27.54
CA GLU A 398 -25.62 21.50 -27.99
C GLU A 398 -25.83 22.48 -26.83
N GLY A 399 -26.17 21.96 -25.65
CA GLY A 399 -26.28 22.74 -24.42
C GLY A 399 -24.93 23.23 -23.89
N ASN A 400 -23.82 22.64 -24.36
CA ASN A 400 -22.45 22.87 -23.90
C ASN A 400 -22.33 22.76 -22.36
N LYS A 401 -22.88 21.66 -21.82
CA LYS A 401 -22.92 21.39 -20.37
C LYS A 401 -22.65 19.94 -20.05
N PHE A 402 -22.01 19.73 -18.90
CA PHE A 402 -21.76 18.42 -18.30
C PHE A 402 -22.51 18.31 -16.98
N HIS A 403 -23.27 17.22 -16.86
CA HIS A 403 -24.08 16.87 -15.71
C HIS A 403 -23.56 15.55 -15.15
N PHE A 404 -23.41 15.43 -13.83
CA PHE A 404 -22.90 14.20 -13.22
C PHE A 404 -23.55 13.93 -11.86
N ARG A 405 -23.57 12.67 -11.47
CA ARG A 405 -23.97 12.19 -10.15
C ARG A 405 -22.96 11.20 -9.65
N GLU A 406 -22.70 11.24 -8.35
CA GLU A 406 -21.82 10.29 -7.67
C GLU A 406 -22.49 9.80 -6.38
N VAL A 407 -22.33 8.51 -6.10
CA VAL A 407 -22.80 7.85 -4.88
C VAL A 407 -21.69 6.95 -4.33
N ILE A 408 -21.42 7.06 -3.03
CA ILE A 408 -20.54 6.12 -2.32
C ILE A 408 -21.39 5.23 -1.44
N GLU A 409 -21.25 3.92 -1.60
CA GLU A 409 -21.95 2.91 -0.82
C GLU A 409 -20.96 2.04 -0.06
N LEU A 410 -21.14 1.86 1.25
CA LEU A 410 -20.32 0.96 2.06
C LEU A 410 -20.79 -0.50 1.93
N LYS A 411 -20.94 -0.96 0.69
CA LYS A 411 -21.45 -2.30 0.34
C LYS A 411 -20.88 -2.73 -1.00
N LEU A 412 -20.40 -3.97 -1.07
CA LEU A 412 -19.97 -4.60 -2.33
C LEU A 412 -21.17 -5.18 -3.12
N PRO A 413 -21.02 -5.34 -4.45
CA PRO A 413 -22.00 -6.05 -5.27
C PRO A 413 -22.23 -7.49 -4.80
N SER A 414 -23.41 -8.03 -5.13
CA SER A 414 -23.67 -9.46 -4.93
C SER A 414 -22.97 -10.27 -6.03
N GLN A 415 -22.37 -11.40 -5.65
CA GLN A 415 -21.84 -12.35 -6.62
C GLN A 415 -22.99 -13.09 -7.31
N LEU A 416 -23.03 -13.01 -8.64
CA LEU A 416 -24.00 -13.70 -9.50
C LEU A 416 -23.23 -14.44 -10.58
N GLU A 417 -23.63 -15.67 -10.90
CA GLU A 417 -22.92 -16.48 -11.89
C GLU A 417 -23.04 -15.89 -13.30
N GLY A 418 -21.91 -15.49 -13.88
CA GLY A 418 -21.80 -15.00 -15.26
C GLY A 418 -22.57 -13.73 -15.60
N ARG A 419 -22.92 -12.92 -14.59
CA ARG A 419 -23.74 -11.71 -14.75
C ARG A 419 -23.52 -10.73 -13.61
N PHE A 420 -24.00 -9.50 -13.76
CA PHE A 420 -23.96 -8.46 -12.73
C PHE A 420 -25.34 -7.81 -12.53
N ASP A 421 -25.55 -7.29 -11.31
CA ASP A 421 -26.72 -6.53 -10.88
C ASP A 421 -26.21 -5.46 -9.91
N LEU A 422 -25.92 -4.28 -10.47
CA LEU A 422 -25.21 -3.18 -9.83
C LEU A 422 -26.18 -2.04 -9.57
N THR A 423 -26.10 -1.43 -8.38
CA THR A 423 -27.05 -0.39 -7.95
C THR A 423 -26.36 0.66 -7.08
N SER A 424 -26.77 1.92 -7.22
CA SER A 424 -26.45 3.00 -6.29
C SER A 424 -27.39 2.95 -5.08
N GLY A 425 -27.05 2.14 -4.08
CA GLY A 425 -27.64 2.26 -2.74
C GLY A 425 -29.16 2.07 -2.66
N ASN A 426 -29.80 2.86 -1.78
CA ASN A 426 -31.21 2.69 -1.44
C ASN A 426 -32.19 3.34 -2.43
N ASP A 427 -31.76 4.33 -3.21
CA ASP A 427 -32.62 5.01 -4.19
C ASP A 427 -32.57 4.35 -5.58
N ASN A 428 -31.55 3.51 -5.84
CA ASN A 428 -31.30 2.87 -7.14
C ASN A 428 -31.30 3.86 -8.31
N ALA A 429 -30.92 5.11 -8.07
CA ALA A 429 -30.90 6.15 -9.08
C ALA A 429 -29.93 5.86 -10.24
N ILE A 430 -28.93 5.02 -10.00
CA ILE A 430 -28.03 4.48 -11.01
C ILE A 430 -28.03 2.96 -10.86
N SER A 431 -28.29 2.23 -11.94
CA SER A 431 -28.22 0.78 -11.96
C SER A 431 -27.75 0.22 -13.30
N ALA A 432 -27.10 -0.93 -13.24
CA ALA A 432 -26.68 -1.69 -14.41
C ALA A 432 -26.95 -3.17 -14.17
N VAL A 433 -27.70 -3.79 -15.08
CA VAL A 433 -27.99 -5.23 -15.04
C VAL A 433 -27.59 -5.82 -16.38
N GLY A 434 -26.77 -6.86 -16.38
CA GLY A 434 -26.26 -7.40 -17.63
C GLY A 434 -25.33 -8.58 -17.47
N GLY A 435 -24.65 -8.92 -18.57
CA GLY A 435 -23.82 -10.10 -18.72
C GLY A 435 -23.99 -10.74 -20.09
N GLY A 436 -22.94 -11.37 -20.61
CA GLY A 436 -22.94 -12.04 -21.91
C GLY A 436 -23.20 -11.10 -23.10
N GLY A 437 -22.88 -9.81 -22.98
CA GLY A 437 -23.03 -8.82 -24.05
C GLY A 437 -24.41 -8.21 -24.20
N GLN A 438 -25.29 -8.38 -23.22
CA GLN A 438 -26.59 -7.71 -23.13
C GLN A 438 -26.71 -7.00 -21.79
N ASP A 439 -26.73 -5.66 -21.83
CA ASP A 439 -26.71 -4.83 -20.64
C ASP A 439 -27.88 -3.84 -20.69
N ARG A 440 -28.44 -3.53 -19.53
CA ARG A 440 -29.42 -2.47 -19.34
C ARG A 440 -28.90 -1.48 -18.32
N LEU A 441 -28.90 -0.20 -18.69
CA LEU A 441 -28.48 0.91 -17.84
C LEU A 441 -29.67 1.79 -17.49
N HIS A 442 -29.74 2.21 -16.23
CA HIS A 442 -30.59 3.29 -15.75
C HIS A 442 -29.74 4.30 -14.99
N ALA A 443 -29.86 5.58 -15.30
CA ALA A 443 -29.13 6.63 -14.58
C ALA A 443 -29.92 7.94 -14.51
N GLU A 444 -30.14 8.44 -13.30
CA GLU A 444 -30.73 9.76 -13.02
C GLU A 444 -29.64 10.77 -12.67
N VAL A 445 -29.43 11.76 -13.54
CA VAL A 445 -28.37 12.77 -13.42
C VAL A 445 -28.98 14.17 -13.58
N ASP A 446 -29.03 14.96 -12.50
CA ASP A 446 -29.74 16.25 -12.45
C ASP A 446 -31.19 16.15 -12.98
N ASN A 447 -31.46 16.75 -14.15
CA ASN A 447 -32.74 16.76 -14.84
C ASN A 447 -32.79 15.77 -16.02
N PHE A 448 -31.78 14.92 -16.15
CA PHE A 448 -31.66 13.87 -17.15
C PHE A 448 -31.95 12.49 -16.56
N VAL A 449 -32.65 11.65 -17.32
CA VAL A 449 -32.79 10.21 -17.02
C VAL A 449 -32.42 9.42 -18.26
N LEU A 450 -31.46 8.50 -18.13
CA LEU A 450 -31.06 7.55 -19.15
C LEU A 450 -31.72 6.19 -18.86
N ASP A 451 -32.39 5.63 -19.85
CA ASP A 451 -32.88 4.24 -19.85
C ASP A 451 -32.43 3.59 -21.15
N LEU A 452 -31.38 2.77 -21.09
CA LEU A 452 -30.67 2.28 -22.27
C LEU A 452 -30.59 0.75 -22.26
N ASP A 453 -30.82 0.14 -23.42
CA ASP A 453 -30.54 -1.25 -23.72
C ASP A 453 -29.32 -1.31 -24.66
N LEU A 454 -28.29 -2.04 -24.26
CA LEU A 454 -27.00 -2.14 -24.93
C LEU A 454 -26.79 -3.58 -25.38
N LYS A 455 -26.40 -3.75 -26.65
CA LYS A 455 -26.13 -5.07 -27.23
C LYS A 455 -24.79 -5.09 -27.93
N GLN A 456 -23.91 -5.97 -27.47
CA GLN A 456 -22.63 -6.24 -28.10
C GLN A 456 -22.81 -6.70 -29.56
N THR A 457 -22.08 -6.07 -30.49
CA THR A 457 -22.14 -6.40 -31.93
C THR A 457 -20.84 -6.99 -32.48
N LYS A 458 -19.81 -7.10 -31.63
CA LYS A 458 -18.48 -7.64 -31.97
C LYS A 458 -18.02 -8.67 -30.97
N PRO A 459 -17.07 -9.55 -31.30
CA PRO A 459 -16.34 -10.33 -30.31
C PRO A 459 -15.77 -9.45 -29.18
N VAL A 460 -15.60 -10.03 -28.00
CA VAL A 460 -14.95 -9.35 -26.86
C VAL A 460 -13.50 -9.08 -27.21
N ALA A 461 -13.03 -7.86 -26.97
CA ALA A 461 -11.63 -7.50 -27.07
C ALA A 461 -10.89 -7.96 -25.80
N MET A 462 -10.14 -9.05 -25.92
CA MET A 462 -9.29 -9.55 -24.84
C MET A 462 -7.97 -8.79 -24.83
N HIS A 463 -7.81 -7.84 -23.91
CA HIS A 463 -6.53 -7.18 -23.73
C HIS A 463 -5.53 -8.18 -23.13
N TYR A 464 -4.26 -8.07 -23.52
CA TYR A 464 -3.21 -9.00 -23.08
C TYR A 464 -3.50 -10.49 -23.35
N GLY A 465 -4.38 -10.78 -24.32
CA GLY A 465 -4.81 -12.15 -24.61
C GLY A 465 -5.74 -12.76 -23.55
N GLY A 466 -6.23 -11.97 -22.60
CA GLY A 466 -7.07 -12.43 -21.48
C GLY A 466 -6.26 -12.87 -20.25
N ASP A 467 -4.94 -12.85 -20.30
CA ASP A 467 -4.10 -13.14 -19.13
C ASP A 467 -3.95 -11.91 -18.22
N ALA A 468 -3.56 -12.15 -16.96
CA ALA A 468 -3.19 -11.08 -16.05
C ALA A 468 -1.96 -10.34 -16.58
N HIS A 469 -2.05 -9.02 -16.63
CA HIS A 469 -0.95 -8.14 -16.99
C HIS A 469 -0.34 -7.48 -15.74
N PRO A 470 0.90 -7.81 -15.37
CA PRO A 470 1.58 -7.16 -14.25
C PRO A 470 2.03 -5.75 -14.64
N TYR A 471 1.72 -4.76 -13.81
CA TYR A 471 2.19 -3.40 -14.02
C TYR A 471 3.68 -3.26 -13.69
N ARG A 472 4.39 -2.40 -14.42
CA ARG A 472 5.82 -2.12 -14.18
C ARG A 472 6.14 -1.55 -12.79
N PHE A 473 5.13 -0.99 -12.13
CA PHE A 473 5.23 -0.34 -10.83
C PHE A 473 4.58 -1.14 -9.70
N GLY A 474 4.25 -2.41 -9.93
CA GLY A 474 3.57 -3.28 -8.97
C GLY A 474 2.05 -3.27 -9.11
N GLY A 475 1.42 -4.38 -8.71
CA GLY A 475 0.03 -4.68 -9.03
C GLY A 475 -0.14 -5.39 -10.38
N TYR A 476 -1.37 -5.76 -10.71
CA TYR A 476 -1.72 -6.41 -11.97
C TYR A 476 -3.15 -6.09 -12.36
N THR A 477 -3.47 -6.31 -13.63
CA THR A 477 -4.83 -6.17 -14.16
C THR A 477 -5.22 -7.35 -15.04
N TYR A 478 -6.45 -7.81 -14.87
CA TYR A 478 -7.24 -8.46 -15.92
C TYR A 478 -8.08 -7.41 -16.60
N TYR A 479 -8.21 -7.49 -17.93
CA TYR A 479 -8.87 -6.43 -18.68
C TYR A 479 -9.43 -6.95 -20.00
N TYR A 480 -10.72 -6.72 -20.22
CA TYR A 480 -11.36 -6.91 -21.52
C TYR A 480 -12.40 -5.81 -21.79
N SER A 481 -12.76 -5.66 -23.06
CA SER A 481 -13.79 -4.69 -23.47
C SER A 481 -14.82 -5.30 -24.42
N ARG A 482 -16.05 -4.77 -24.38
CA ARG A 482 -16.99 -4.83 -25.50
C ARG A 482 -16.91 -3.47 -26.19
N THR A 483 -16.04 -3.41 -27.19
CA THR A 483 -15.59 -2.15 -27.81
C THR A 483 -16.66 -1.45 -28.64
N HIS A 484 -17.72 -2.16 -29.03
CA HIS A 484 -18.86 -1.59 -29.74
C HIS A 484 -20.15 -2.33 -29.38
N MET A 485 -21.07 -1.60 -28.74
CA MET A 485 -22.41 -2.05 -28.39
C MET A 485 -23.45 -1.15 -29.03
N GLU A 486 -24.36 -1.73 -29.81
CA GLU A 486 -25.53 -1.02 -30.32
C GLU A 486 -26.38 -0.58 -29.12
N THR A 487 -26.67 0.72 -29.05
CA THR A 487 -27.37 1.33 -27.92
C THR A 487 -28.69 1.92 -28.38
N THR A 488 -29.77 1.53 -27.72
CA THR A 488 -31.11 2.05 -27.97
C THR A 488 -31.81 2.35 -26.66
N GLY A 489 -32.78 3.25 -26.66
CA GLY A 489 -33.56 3.53 -25.45
C GLY A 489 -34.12 4.93 -25.44
N THR A 490 -34.13 5.54 -24.27
CA THR A 490 -34.64 6.90 -24.06
C THR A 490 -33.71 7.76 -23.21
N ILE A 491 -33.66 9.04 -23.54
CA ILE A 491 -33.18 10.10 -22.65
C ILE A 491 -34.36 11.00 -22.30
N THR A 492 -34.63 11.18 -21.01
CA THR A 492 -35.64 12.13 -20.53
C THR A 492 -34.95 13.41 -20.10
N ILE A 493 -35.40 14.55 -20.61
CA ILE A 493 -34.83 15.88 -20.33
C ILE A 493 -35.96 16.75 -19.79
N ASP A 494 -35.83 17.27 -18.57
CA ASP A 494 -36.88 18.08 -17.92
C ASP A 494 -38.27 17.42 -17.95
N GLY A 495 -38.31 16.10 -17.79
CA GLY A 495 -39.53 15.29 -17.79
C GLY A 495 -40.08 14.94 -19.18
N VAL A 496 -39.43 15.35 -20.26
CA VAL A 496 -39.81 14.99 -21.65
C VAL A 496 -38.91 13.89 -22.18
N SER A 497 -39.49 12.75 -22.54
CA SER A 497 -38.75 11.59 -23.03
C SER A 497 -38.50 11.67 -24.53
N HIS A 498 -37.25 11.42 -24.94
CA HIS A 498 -36.80 11.35 -26.32
C HIS A 498 -36.19 9.98 -26.60
N LYS A 499 -36.58 9.37 -27.73
CA LYS A 499 -35.91 8.15 -28.20
C LYS A 499 -34.50 8.46 -28.66
N VAL A 500 -33.58 7.56 -28.33
CA VAL A 500 -32.18 7.66 -28.72
C VAL A 500 -31.68 6.37 -29.35
N THR A 501 -30.71 6.56 -30.25
CA THR A 501 -29.86 5.50 -30.81
C THR A 501 -28.41 5.94 -30.68
N GLY A 502 -27.49 4.99 -30.56
CA GLY A 502 -26.08 5.31 -30.38
C GLY A 502 -25.18 4.09 -30.30
N THR A 503 -23.95 4.35 -29.88
CA THR A 503 -22.94 3.33 -29.59
C THR A 503 -22.45 3.48 -28.16
N SER A 504 -22.09 2.35 -27.56
CA SER A 504 -21.45 2.31 -26.24
C SER A 504 -20.23 1.40 -26.28
N TRP A 505 -19.26 1.75 -25.47
CA TRP A 505 -18.09 0.98 -25.11
C TRP A 505 -18.22 0.49 -23.68
N PHE A 506 -17.95 -0.79 -23.43
CA PHE A 506 -17.90 -1.35 -22.08
C PHE A 506 -16.51 -1.87 -21.75
N ASP A 507 -15.99 -1.45 -20.60
CA ASP A 507 -14.77 -1.95 -19.99
C ASP A 507 -15.05 -2.73 -18.71
N ARG A 508 -14.42 -3.89 -18.61
CA ARG A 508 -14.33 -4.66 -17.38
C ARG A 508 -12.88 -4.82 -16.99
N GLN A 509 -12.53 -4.33 -15.80
CA GLN A 509 -11.19 -4.42 -15.27
C GLN A 509 -11.21 -4.87 -13.81
N TYR A 510 -10.28 -5.75 -13.44
CA TYR A 510 -10.15 -6.27 -12.08
C TYR A 510 -8.71 -6.66 -11.77
N GLY A 511 -8.31 -6.57 -10.50
CA GLY A 511 -6.94 -6.89 -10.09
C GLY A 511 -6.47 -6.14 -8.86
N ALA A 512 -5.14 -6.11 -8.70
CA ALA A 512 -4.44 -5.23 -7.77
C ALA A 512 -4.20 -3.85 -8.43
N LEU A 513 -5.26 -3.02 -8.49
CA LEU A 513 -5.28 -1.77 -9.29
C LEU A 513 -5.02 -0.48 -8.50
N TYR A 514 -4.88 -0.55 -7.17
CA TYR A 514 -4.65 0.64 -6.32
C TYR A 514 -3.45 1.47 -6.78
N GLN A 515 -2.36 0.81 -7.16
CA GLN A 515 -1.12 1.47 -7.59
C GLN A 515 -1.32 2.26 -8.88
N ALA A 516 -2.22 1.82 -9.77
CA ALA A 516 -2.57 2.55 -10.99
C ALA A 516 -3.45 3.76 -10.69
N ILE A 517 -4.46 3.61 -9.83
CA ILE A 517 -5.37 4.70 -9.38
C ILE A 517 -4.60 5.86 -8.78
N VAL A 518 -3.63 5.57 -7.91
CA VAL A 518 -2.83 6.62 -7.26
C VAL A 518 -1.80 7.29 -8.16
N LYS A 519 -1.56 6.74 -9.36
CA LYS A 519 -0.68 7.37 -10.36
C LYS A 519 -1.44 8.32 -11.28
N GLY A 520 -2.70 8.01 -11.55
CA GLY A 520 -3.47 8.68 -12.59
C GLY A 520 -3.09 8.22 -13.98
N TRP A 521 -3.93 8.56 -14.95
CA TRP A 521 -3.79 8.11 -16.33
C TRP A 521 -4.46 9.07 -17.31
N GLN A 522 -4.14 8.87 -18.59
CA GLN A 522 -4.98 9.27 -19.71
C GLN A 522 -5.46 7.99 -20.37
N TRP A 523 -6.76 7.83 -20.57
CA TRP A 523 -7.34 6.67 -21.24
C TRP A 523 -8.21 7.14 -22.41
N PHE A 524 -8.19 6.38 -23.50
CA PHE A 524 -8.89 6.68 -24.74
C PHE A 524 -9.64 5.43 -25.20
N ALA A 525 -10.94 5.55 -25.44
CA ALA A 525 -11.69 4.65 -26.30
C ALA A 525 -12.04 5.39 -27.58
N ILE A 526 -11.39 5.03 -28.69
CA ILE A 526 -11.61 5.62 -30.02
C ILE A 526 -12.42 4.63 -30.86
N GLU A 527 -13.55 5.09 -31.38
CA GLU A 527 -14.40 4.37 -32.32
C GLU A 527 -14.36 5.07 -33.68
N LEU A 528 -13.81 4.42 -34.70
CA LEU A 528 -13.75 4.93 -36.07
C LEU A 528 -14.98 4.50 -36.87
N ASP A 529 -15.39 5.35 -37.83
CA ASP A 529 -16.59 5.14 -38.67
C ASP A 529 -16.48 3.90 -39.59
N ASP A 530 -15.26 3.42 -39.85
CA ASP A 530 -15.00 2.16 -40.57
C ASP A 530 -15.06 0.93 -39.66
N ASN A 531 -15.60 1.11 -38.46
CA ASN A 531 -15.78 0.10 -37.44
C ASN A 531 -14.46 -0.40 -36.83
N ARG A 532 -13.35 0.35 -36.88
CA ARG A 532 -12.16 0.04 -36.05
C ARG A 532 -12.30 0.64 -34.66
N GLN A 533 -11.83 -0.06 -33.64
CA GLN A 533 -11.81 0.42 -32.26
C GLN A 533 -10.41 0.41 -31.69
N VAL A 534 -10.01 1.47 -31.00
CA VAL A 534 -8.67 1.62 -30.43
C VAL A 534 -8.79 2.03 -28.98
N MET A 535 -8.24 1.21 -28.09
CA MET A 535 -8.05 1.57 -26.69
C MET A 535 -6.60 1.95 -26.48
N LEU A 536 -6.33 3.11 -25.89
CA LEU A 536 -4.97 3.52 -25.49
C LEU A 536 -4.99 4.01 -24.06
N TYR A 537 -3.91 3.77 -23.33
CA TYR A 537 -3.71 4.42 -22.05
C TYR A 537 -2.25 4.83 -21.81
N ASP A 538 -2.10 5.82 -20.95
CA ASP A 538 -0.84 6.32 -20.44
C ASP A 538 -0.93 6.54 -18.93
N ILE A 539 -0.35 5.62 -18.15
CA ILE A 539 -0.28 5.75 -16.69
C ILE A 539 0.84 6.73 -16.34
N GLN A 540 0.44 7.80 -15.65
CA GLN A 540 1.31 8.93 -15.35
C GLN A 540 2.38 8.57 -14.31
N GLY A 541 3.52 9.24 -14.39
CA GLY A 541 4.67 8.97 -13.54
C GLY A 541 5.96 9.63 -14.04
N LYS A 542 7.07 9.42 -13.34
CA LYS A 542 8.40 9.87 -13.77
C LYS A 542 9.15 8.71 -14.42
N GLU A 543 9.73 8.93 -15.60
CA GLU A 543 10.64 8.01 -16.31
C GLU A 543 10.24 6.51 -16.24
N ASN A 544 11.09 5.64 -15.68
CA ASN A 544 10.94 4.18 -15.64
C ASN A 544 9.75 3.66 -14.80
N VAL A 545 8.83 4.53 -14.38
CA VAL A 545 7.67 4.23 -13.52
C VAL A 545 6.34 4.58 -14.20
N THR A 546 6.35 4.82 -15.53
CA THR A 546 5.17 5.00 -16.39
C THR A 546 4.91 3.76 -17.23
N GLU A 547 3.66 3.51 -17.59
CA GLU A 547 3.27 2.45 -18.51
C GLU A 547 2.34 2.98 -19.60
N GLN A 548 2.68 2.68 -20.86
CA GLN A 548 1.93 3.07 -22.05
C GLN A 548 1.66 1.83 -22.89
N SER A 549 0.39 1.55 -23.13
CA SER A 549 -0.05 0.43 -23.95
C SER A 549 -1.45 0.70 -24.49
N GLY A 550 -1.97 -0.23 -25.28
CA GLY A 550 -3.31 -0.18 -25.83
C GLY A 550 -3.61 -1.43 -26.63
N SER A 551 -4.68 -1.37 -27.40
CA SER A 551 -5.06 -2.39 -28.36
C SER A 551 -5.84 -1.78 -29.50
N ILE A 552 -5.80 -2.46 -30.65
CA ILE A 552 -6.65 -2.16 -31.80
C ILE A 552 -7.47 -3.39 -32.13
N THR A 553 -8.77 -3.16 -32.29
CA THR A 553 -9.75 -4.14 -32.76
C THR A 553 -10.15 -3.75 -34.18
N ASP A 554 -9.93 -4.65 -35.13
CA ASP A 554 -10.29 -4.42 -36.54
C ASP A 554 -11.82 -4.46 -36.77
N ALA A 555 -12.23 -4.20 -38.01
CA ALA A 555 -13.64 -4.18 -38.39
C ALA A 555 -14.33 -5.55 -38.18
N GLU A 556 -13.57 -6.64 -38.31
CA GLU A 556 -14.00 -8.02 -38.12
C GLU A 556 -14.05 -8.44 -36.63
N GLY A 557 -13.45 -7.66 -35.74
CA GLY A 557 -13.43 -7.91 -34.30
C GLY A 557 -12.17 -8.62 -33.78
N ASN A 558 -11.12 -8.75 -34.59
CA ASN A 558 -9.85 -9.29 -34.13
C ASN A 558 -9.08 -8.21 -33.37
N THR A 559 -8.69 -8.52 -32.14
CA THR A 559 -7.94 -7.60 -31.27
C THR A 559 -6.46 -7.95 -31.26
N ARG A 560 -5.60 -6.94 -31.40
CA ARG A 560 -4.16 -7.06 -31.13
C ARG A 560 -3.70 -5.97 -30.17
N THR A 561 -2.72 -6.29 -29.34
CA THR A 561 -2.09 -5.33 -28.44
C THR A 561 -1.24 -4.32 -29.23
N LEU A 562 -1.26 -3.07 -28.78
CA LEU A 562 -0.37 -2.00 -29.19
C LEU A 562 0.63 -1.73 -28.06
N SER A 563 1.90 -1.87 -28.38
CA SER A 563 3.00 -1.50 -27.50
C SER A 563 3.37 -0.03 -27.66
N ARG A 564 4.06 0.54 -26.66
CA ARG A 564 4.46 1.95 -26.59
C ARG A 564 5.08 2.54 -27.87
N HIS A 565 5.78 1.75 -28.68
CA HIS A 565 6.48 2.24 -29.87
C HIS A 565 5.63 2.20 -31.15
N GLU A 566 4.46 1.57 -31.09
CA GLU A 566 3.52 1.45 -32.22
C GLU A 566 2.51 2.59 -32.27
N PHE A 567 2.41 3.40 -31.22
CA PHE A 567 1.55 4.57 -31.18
C PHE A 567 2.21 5.77 -30.48
N SER A 568 1.66 6.95 -30.69
CA SER A 568 2.05 8.16 -29.96
C SER A 568 0.85 9.05 -29.68
N VAL A 569 0.80 9.62 -28.48
CA VAL A 569 -0.21 10.60 -28.06
C VAL A 569 0.46 11.93 -27.81
N LYS A 570 0.09 12.96 -28.57
CA LYS A 570 0.61 14.31 -28.44
C LYS A 570 -0.49 15.25 -27.99
N VAL A 571 -0.38 15.78 -26.78
CA VAL A 571 -1.27 16.82 -26.25
C VAL A 571 -1.11 18.13 -27.03
N LEU A 572 -2.22 18.74 -27.43
CA LEU A 572 -2.23 19.94 -28.27
C LEU A 572 -2.57 21.21 -27.51
N ASP A 573 -3.49 21.11 -26.54
CA ASP A 573 -3.91 22.22 -25.70
C ASP A 573 -4.14 21.76 -24.25
N LYS A 574 -4.45 22.71 -23.37
CA LYS A 574 -4.84 22.46 -21.98
C LYS A 574 -6.07 23.27 -21.64
N TRP A 575 -7.02 22.65 -20.95
CA TRP A 575 -8.17 23.34 -20.38
C TRP A 575 -7.97 23.51 -18.87
N LYS A 576 -8.21 24.73 -18.38
CA LYS A 576 -8.21 25.02 -16.95
C LYS A 576 -9.64 25.08 -16.44
N SER A 577 -9.97 24.23 -15.48
CA SER A 577 -11.29 24.24 -14.86
C SER A 577 -11.55 25.58 -14.16
N PRO A 578 -12.70 26.23 -14.44
CA PRO A 578 -13.13 27.40 -13.69
C PRO A 578 -13.67 27.04 -12.29
N HIS A 579 -13.96 25.77 -12.02
CA HIS A 579 -14.57 25.30 -10.77
C HIS A 579 -13.52 24.91 -9.73
N THR A 580 -12.51 24.15 -10.14
CA THR A 580 -11.47 23.58 -9.27
C THR A 580 -10.11 24.26 -9.46
N GLY A 581 -9.90 24.94 -10.59
CA GLY A 581 -8.62 25.51 -11.00
C GLY A 581 -7.65 24.50 -11.62
N CYS A 582 -8.07 23.24 -11.77
CA CYS A 582 -7.28 22.13 -12.29
C CYS A 582 -6.98 22.27 -13.78
N VAL A 583 -5.89 21.65 -14.25
CA VAL A 583 -5.42 21.81 -15.63
C VAL A 583 -5.33 20.46 -16.31
N TYR A 584 -6.27 20.21 -17.22
CA TYR A 584 -6.39 18.97 -17.97
C TYR A 584 -5.81 19.14 -19.38
N PRO A 585 -5.12 18.12 -19.93
CA PRO A 585 -4.91 18.02 -21.37
C PRO A 585 -6.24 18.17 -22.12
N SER A 586 -6.22 18.88 -23.23
CA SER A 586 -7.39 19.12 -24.06
C SER A 586 -6.97 19.05 -25.51
N GLY A 587 -7.50 18.10 -26.26
CA GLY A 587 -7.15 17.89 -27.66
C GLY A 587 -5.82 17.16 -27.83
N TRP A 588 -5.82 16.17 -28.72
CA TRP A 588 -4.69 15.27 -28.94
C TRP A 588 -4.51 14.95 -30.42
N ASP A 589 -3.25 14.87 -30.87
CA ASP A 589 -2.90 14.11 -32.07
C ASP A 589 -2.52 12.69 -31.60
N VAL A 590 -3.29 11.70 -32.03
CA VAL A 590 -3.07 10.28 -31.75
C VAL A 590 -2.63 9.60 -33.04
N THR A 591 -1.42 9.03 -33.04
CA THR A 591 -0.86 8.33 -34.20
C THR A 591 -0.72 6.85 -33.91
N PHE A 592 -1.25 5.99 -34.78
CA PHE A 592 -1.06 4.53 -34.76
C PHE A 592 -1.17 4.01 -36.20
N ASP A 593 -0.55 2.87 -36.51
CA ASP A 593 -0.54 2.27 -37.86
C ASP A 593 -0.14 3.23 -39.00
N GLY A 594 0.70 4.24 -38.67
CA GLY A 594 1.14 5.26 -39.62
C GLY A 594 0.09 6.34 -39.94
N GLU A 595 -1.10 6.26 -39.35
CA GLU A 595 -2.20 7.22 -39.48
C GLU A 595 -2.24 8.15 -38.27
N THR A 596 -2.66 9.41 -38.46
CA THR A 596 -2.82 10.36 -37.37
C THR A 596 -4.25 10.84 -37.31
N TYR A 597 -4.81 10.77 -36.10
CA TYR A 597 -6.18 11.14 -35.76
C TYR A 597 -6.16 12.28 -34.76
N ARG A 598 -6.93 13.32 -35.05
CA ARG A 598 -7.17 14.43 -34.15
C ARG A 598 -8.37 14.10 -33.26
N VAL A 599 -8.15 14.01 -31.96
CA VAL A 599 -9.17 13.83 -30.93
C VAL A 599 -9.42 15.18 -30.26
N GLU A 600 -10.65 15.68 -30.30
CA GLU A 600 -11.02 17.01 -29.77
C GLU A 600 -12.27 16.95 -28.89
N PRO A 601 -12.26 17.54 -27.67
CA PRO A 601 -13.43 17.55 -26.81
C PRO A 601 -14.61 18.28 -27.44
N GLN A 602 -15.80 17.66 -27.41
CA GLN A 602 -17.02 18.34 -27.88
C GLN A 602 -17.46 19.45 -26.91
N VAL A 603 -17.20 19.25 -25.61
CA VAL A 603 -17.39 20.22 -24.54
C VAL A 603 -16.09 20.27 -23.75
N LYS A 604 -15.60 21.47 -23.42
CA LYS A 604 -14.35 21.60 -22.65
C LYS A 604 -14.53 21.26 -21.17
N ASP A 605 -15.65 21.71 -20.60
CA ASP A 605 -16.00 21.50 -19.20
C ASP A 605 -16.76 20.18 -19.06
N GLN A 606 -16.00 19.09 -18.91
CA GLN A 606 -16.49 17.72 -18.65
C GLN A 606 -15.82 17.17 -17.38
N GLU A 607 -15.61 18.07 -16.40
CA GLU A 607 -14.98 17.74 -15.13
C GLU A 607 -16.00 17.15 -14.14
N LEU A 608 -15.70 15.95 -13.64
CA LEU A 608 -16.45 15.29 -12.57
C LEU A 608 -15.98 15.82 -11.22
N ARG A 609 -16.74 16.77 -10.68
CA ARG A 609 -16.39 17.61 -9.52
C ARG A 609 -16.90 17.02 -8.21
N ALA A 610 -16.72 15.73 -8.03
CA ALA A 610 -17.22 15.04 -6.86
C ALA A 610 -16.58 15.53 -5.55
N THR A 611 -17.40 15.67 -4.50
CA THR A 611 -16.95 16.08 -3.17
C THR A 611 -16.99 14.89 -2.21
N HIS A 612 -15.86 14.21 -2.10
CA HIS A 612 -15.76 12.93 -1.39
C HIS A 612 -15.72 13.01 0.16
N GLY A 613 -15.88 14.18 0.77
CA GLY A 613 -15.86 14.32 2.23
C GLY A 613 -14.54 13.81 2.85
N PHE A 614 -14.60 12.69 3.59
CA PHE A 614 -13.43 12.00 4.18
C PHE A 614 -12.87 10.88 3.27
N TRP A 615 -13.61 10.46 2.25
CA TRP A 615 -13.13 9.56 1.21
C TRP A 615 -12.22 10.36 0.27
N ALA A 616 -11.08 9.80 -0.13
CA ALA A 616 -10.11 10.50 -0.98
C ALA A 616 -10.13 9.89 -2.37
N GLY A 617 -11.22 10.15 -3.09
CA GLY A 617 -11.40 9.71 -4.46
C GLY A 617 -10.62 10.56 -5.45
N PRO A 618 -10.20 9.99 -6.59
CA PRO A 618 -9.73 10.76 -7.73
C PRO A 618 -10.80 11.73 -8.27
N GLU A 619 -10.35 12.88 -8.74
CA GLU A 619 -11.16 13.83 -9.53
C GLU A 619 -10.90 13.53 -11.02
N TYR A 620 -11.97 13.33 -11.78
CA TYR A 620 -11.90 12.91 -13.17
C TYR A 620 -12.28 14.04 -14.14
N TRP A 621 -11.77 13.95 -15.36
CA TRP A 621 -12.39 14.58 -16.52
C TRP A 621 -12.84 13.45 -17.45
N GLU A 622 -14.14 13.42 -17.74
CA GLU A 622 -14.85 12.32 -18.38
C GLU A 622 -15.54 12.83 -19.64
N GLY A 623 -14.86 12.76 -20.78
CA GLY A 623 -15.28 13.56 -21.93
C GLY A 623 -15.58 12.81 -23.21
N THR A 624 -16.70 13.16 -23.84
CA THR A 624 -16.97 12.87 -25.25
C THR A 624 -16.15 13.78 -26.17
N ASN A 625 -15.60 13.17 -27.22
CA ASN A 625 -14.69 13.79 -28.18
C ASN A 625 -15.09 13.44 -29.62
N THR A 626 -14.82 14.36 -30.55
CA THR A 626 -14.81 14.09 -31.99
C THR A 626 -13.46 13.55 -32.42
N VAL A 627 -13.45 12.65 -33.39
CA VAL A 627 -12.23 12.15 -34.03
C VAL A 627 -12.25 12.51 -35.51
N THR A 628 -11.18 13.15 -35.99
CA THR A 628 -10.99 13.47 -37.41
C THR A 628 -9.65 12.96 -37.90
N GLY A 629 -9.61 12.43 -39.12
CA GLY A 629 -8.41 11.79 -39.66
C GLY A 629 -8.67 11.19 -41.04
N PRO A 630 -7.89 10.18 -41.46
CA PRO A 630 -8.20 9.40 -42.67
C PRO A 630 -9.61 8.81 -42.64
N VAL A 631 -10.05 8.39 -41.46
CA VAL A 631 -11.43 8.01 -41.14
C VAL A 631 -11.85 8.82 -39.92
N ASN A 632 -13.08 9.34 -39.94
CA ASN A 632 -13.63 10.07 -38.80
C ASN A 632 -14.14 9.09 -37.73
N GLY A 633 -14.55 9.62 -36.59
CA GLY A 633 -15.13 8.81 -35.55
C GLY A 633 -15.49 9.61 -34.31
N ARG A 634 -15.65 8.88 -33.21
CA ARG A 634 -15.90 9.41 -31.87
C ARG A 634 -14.92 8.81 -30.88
N ALA A 635 -14.75 9.49 -29.76
CA ALA A 635 -13.98 8.93 -28.67
C ALA A 635 -14.51 9.37 -27.32
N TYR A 636 -14.30 8.52 -26.33
CA TYR A 636 -14.36 8.90 -24.93
C TYR A 636 -12.94 8.97 -24.36
N VAL A 637 -12.68 10.00 -23.56
CA VAL A 637 -11.37 10.20 -22.93
C VAL A 637 -11.58 10.44 -21.44
N GLU A 638 -10.91 9.61 -20.64
CA GLU A 638 -10.86 9.71 -19.18
C GLU A 638 -9.48 10.24 -18.77
N LEU A 639 -9.48 11.24 -17.89
CA LEU A 639 -8.27 11.83 -17.33
C LEU A 639 -8.33 11.78 -15.80
N ASN A 640 -7.47 10.96 -15.22
CA ASN A 640 -7.28 10.85 -13.78
C ASN A 640 -5.92 11.44 -13.36
N GLY A 641 -5.87 12.20 -12.27
CA GLY A 641 -4.63 12.67 -11.63
C GLY A 641 -4.09 14.02 -12.09
N PHE A 642 -4.89 14.79 -12.84
CA PHE A 642 -4.54 16.14 -13.31
C PHE A 642 -4.99 17.30 -12.41
N CYS A 643 -5.84 17.01 -11.41
CA CYS A 643 -6.45 18.03 -10.56
C CYS A 643 -5.73 18.17 -9.23
N ARG A 644 -6.12 17.36 -8.25
CA ARG A 644 -5.18 16.93 -7.21
C ARG A 644 -4.28 15.89 -7.86
N GLY A 645 -2.96 16.11 -7.85
CA GLY A 645 -2.06 14.98 -8.10
C GLY A 645 -2.49 13.88 -7.16
N VAL A 646 -2.67 12.64 -7.60
CA VAL A 646 -3.24 11.61 -6.72
C VAL A 646 -2.27 11.25 -5.57
N GLU A 647 -1.00 11.69 -5.68
CA GLU A 647 -0.04 11.86 -4.57
C GLU A 647 -0.45 12.91 -3.50
N GLY A 648 -1.50 13.68 -3.75
CA GLY A 648 -1.96 14.89 -3.07
C GLY A 648 -3.46 14.94 -2.78
N THR A 649 -4.24 13.90 -3.09
CA THR A 649 -5.67 13.80 -2.67
C THR A 649 -5.82 13.73 -1.15
N PHE A 650 -4.76 13.35 -0.42
CA PHE A 650 -4.64 13.45 1.04
C PHE A 650 -3.79 14.63 1.53
N GLY A 651 -3.29 15.48 0.61
CA GLY A 651 -2.44 16.62 0.94
C GLY A 651 -3.27 17.88 1.16
N PHE A 652 -3.34 18.36 2.40
CA PHE A 652 -3.75 19.74 2.67
C PHE A 652 -2.92 20.68 1.79
N GLN A 653 -3.58 21.46 0.94
CA GLN A 653 -2.94 22.53 0.19
C GLN A 653 -2.29 23.50 1.19
N ASN A 654 -0.96 23.52 1.24
CA ASN A 654 -0.27 24.72 1.70
C ASN A 654 -0.29 25.70 0.54
N LYS A 655 -1.02 26.80 0.75
CA LYS A 655 -0.98 28.01 -0.08
C LYS A 655 0.44 28.45 -0.42
#